data_AF-A0A8H7TWB5-F1
#
_entry.id   AF-A0A8H7TWB5-F1
#
_cell.length_a   1.000
_cell.length_b   1.000
_cell.length_c   1.000
_cell.angle_alpha   90.00
_cell.angle_beta   90.00
_cell.angle_gamma   90.00
#
_symmetry.space_group_name_H-M   'P 1'
#
loop_
_entity.id
_entity.type
_entity.pdbx_description
1 polymer ?
#
loop_
_entity_poly.entity_id
_entity_poly.type
_entity_poly.pdbx_seq_one_letter_code
_entity_poly.pdbx_strand_id
1 'polypeptide(L)'
;MSSNPTIAPKGIRFAIDRGGTFTDVWAAVEGQPDIVLKLLSANPENYADVPSEGIRRVLQQVTGTTIPRSSRLPKEHIESIWMGTTVARNALVERKGTRHALVVTEGLHDLLDIDHQSRLKLFALDHRKPDTLYEEVVEISERITVEDFEDRPEELVLPTKGIPGTLEEGSTGDVLRIIKPLDVEEVKTKLLAIREKGIDALVICFAHSYLYPQHEEAVANIAMELGFTHISASSSVDVKMIKMISRGSSASADAYLTPEIQRYVQTFAKGFGDGNLDGVRCEFMQSDGGLVSYKYFSGLKAILSGPTGGVVGHTRTSYDGKTPVVGFDMGGTSTDVSRYGGSFEHVFETTTAGVAIQSPQLTLIPWQPGVAASCVGKMVSLELDPRPGFLSQGWPLTVTDANLMLGRLLAQYFPSIFGPNEDQPLDDEIVRQKFTELADTINRETGRSMTPMEVANGFIDVANEAMGRLICAITEARGHDTSAHNLGVSGGAGGQNACDLAKKLDIKRVIIHSQLQEPSSETLSAESMPKIQQRTESLKSEAKAKLLAQGIDGEAIRYDVYLHLRYEGTETQLMIHEPEDGHFRSAFEKEHVKELALLFPDSKRVLIDDIRVCGVGASEHVSQDNDRLRKELEEASFVPIEARNAAHKTKLYFQHRAKGSN
;
A
#
# COMPACT_ATOMS: atom_id res chain seq x y z
N MET A 1 -55.36 -13.60 -0.38
CA MET A 1 -54.29 -12.69 -0.84
C MET A 1 -53.84 -11.88 0.34
N SER A 2 -52.76 -12.29 1.00
CA SER A 2 -52.08 -11.49 2.02
C SER A 2 -50.63 -11.44 1.58
N SER A 3 -50.29 -10.34 0.90
CA SER A 3 -48.92 -10.03 0.52
C SER A 3 -48.18 -9.66 1.80
N ASN A 4 -47.26 -10.51 2.23
CA ASN A 4 -46.27 -10.15 3.25
C ASN A 4 -45.57 -8.86 2.79
N PRO A 5 -45.47 -7.83 3.64
CA PRO A 5 -44.62 -6.69 3.33
C PRO A 5 -43.18 -7.21 3.28
N THR A 6 -42.58 -7.15 2.10
CA THR A 6 -41.14 -7.30 1.91
C THR A 6 -40.47 -6.28 2.82
N ILE A 7 -39.87 -6.75 3.90
CA ILE A 7 -38.96 -5.95 4.72
C ILE A 7 -37.88 -5.46 3.76
N ALA A 8 -37.81 -4.15 3.54
CA ALA A 8 -36.73 -3.56 2.76
C ALA A 8 -35.40 -4.02 3.39
N PRO A 9 -34.45 -4.58 2.62
CA PRO A 9 -33.18 -4.99 3.18
C PRO A 9 -32.50 -3.78 3.82
N LYS A 10 -32.03 -3.96 5.05
CA LYS A 10 -31.03 -3.08 5.68
C LYS A 10 -29.86 -2.93 4.70
N GLY A 11 -29.26 -1.74 4.68
CA GLY A 11 -28.47 -1.25 3.55
C GLY A 11 -27.34 -2.19 3.07
N ILE A 12 -26.96 -2.04 1.81
CA ILE A 12 -25.94 -2.86 1.16
C ILE A 12 -24.56 -2.35 1.54
N ARG A 13 -23.70 -3.26 2.00
CA ARG A 13 -22.28 -2.97 2.30
C ARG A 13 -21.43 -3.36 1.11
N PHE A 14 -20.56 -2.47 0.65
CA PHE A 14 -19.67 -2.70 -0.49
C PHE A 14 -18.21 -2.69 -0.05
N ALA A 15 -17.42 -3.62 -0.60
CA ALA A 15 -15.97 -3.58 -0.58
C ALA A 15 -15.45 -3.71 -2.01
N ILE A 16 -14.63 -2.76 -2.46
CA ILE A 16 -14.18 -2.65 -3.85
C ILE A 16 -12.66 -2.53 -3.87
N ASP A 17 -11.99 -3.43 -4.59
CA ASP A 17 -10.56 -3.29 -4.88
C ASP A 17 -10.37 -2.97 -6.37
N ARG A 18 -9.88 -1.75 -6.65
CA ARG A 18 -9.55 -1.31 -8.00
C ARG A 18 -8.07 -1.61 -8.29
N GLY A 19 -7.83 -2.79 -8.84
CA GLY A 19 -6.54 -3.18 -9.40
C GLY A 19 -6.23 -2.49 -10.74
N GLY A 20 -5.08 -2.86 -11.32
CA GLY A 20 -4.66 -2.37 -12.63
C GLY A 20 -5.43 -2.99 -13.80
N THR A 21 -5.77 -4.28 -13.71
CA THR A 21 -6.46 -5.01 -14.79
C THR A 21 -7.93 -5.26 -14.47
N PHE A 22 -8.21 -5.76 -13.26
CA PHE A 22 -9.56 -6.05 -12.81
C PHE A 22 -9.90 -5.25 -11.56
N THR A 23 -11.18 -4.90 -11.47
CA THR A 23 -11.80 -4.36 -10.26
C THR A 23 -12.67 -5.46 -9.67
N ASP A 24 -12.37 -5.82 -8.43
CA ASP A 24 -13.12 -6.81 -7.67
C ASP A 24 -14.12 -6.07 -6.79
N VAL A 25 -15.38 -6.52 -6.83
CA VAL A 25 -16.49 -5.91 -6.08
C VAL A 25 -17.15 -6.99 -5.26
N TRP A 26 -17.17 -6.80 -3.96
CA TRP A 26 -17.91 -7.60 -3.01
C TRP A 26 -19.05 -6.75 -2.44
N ALA A 27 -20.23 -7.35 -2.32
CA ALA A 27 -21.37 -6.73 -1.68
C ALA A 27 -22.11 -7.72 -0.78
N ALA A 28 -22.42 -7.29 0.43
CA ALA A 28 -23.25 -8.03 1.37
C ALA A 28 -24.59 -7.35 1.59
N VAL A 29 -25.63 -8.17 1.63
CA VAL A 29 -27.00 -7.79 1.96
C VAL A 29 -27.49 -8.71 3.06
N GLU A 30 -28.03 -8.17 4.14
CA GLU A 30 -28.47 -8.97 5.29
C GLU A 30 -29.48 -10.05 4.85
N GLY A 31 -29.20 -11.30 5.22
CA GLY A 31 -30.04 -12.45 4.87
C GLY A 31 -29.93 -12.95 3.43
N GLN A 32 -28.99 -12.43 2.62
CA GLN A 32 -28.69 -12.93 1.28
C GLN A 32 -27.24 -13.41 1.17
N PRO A 33 -26.93 -14.34 0.24
CA PRO A 33 -25.55 -14.68 -0.09
C PRO A 33 -24.79 -13.45 -0.61
N ASP A 34 -23.49 -13.41 -0.33
CA ASP A 34 -22.59 -12.38 -0.85
C ASP A 34 -22.61 -12.34 -2.38
N ILE A 35 -22.52 -11.13 -2.92
CA ILE A 35 -22.45 -10.87 -4.35
C ILE A 35 -21.02 -10.48 -4.68
N VAL A 36 -20.37 -11.25 -5.56
CA VAL A 36 -19.01 -10.98 -6.03
C VAL A 36 -19.03 -10.73 -7.53
N LEU A 37 -18.46 -9.61 -7.97
CA LEU A 37 -18.31 -9.23 -9.37
C LEU A 37 -16.85 -8.95 -9.68
N LYS A 38 -16.43 -9.34 -10.89
CA LYS A 38 -15.11 -9.01 -11.45
C LYS A 38 -15.31 -8.24 -12.76
N LEU A 39 -14.80 -7.02 -12.81
CA LEU A 39 -14.94 -6.10 -13.94
C LEU A 39 -13.56 -5.68 -14.47
N LEU A 40 -13.46 -5.28 -15.73
CA LEU A 40 -12.22 -4.70 -16.26
C LEU A 40 -12.01 -3.29 -15.69
N SER A 41 -10.81 -3.00 -15.19
CA SER A 41 -10.49 -1.69 -14.57
C SER A 41 -10.46 -0.52 -15.55
N ALA A 42 -10.34 -0.80 -16.86
CA ALA A 42 -10.36 0.19 -17.93
C ALA A 42 -11.20 -0.32 -19.12
N ASN A 43 -12.44 0.17 -19.25
CA ASN A 43 -13.31 -0.10 -20.39
C ASN A 43 -14.20 1.13 -20.69
N PRO A 44 -13.61 2.23 -21.20
CA PRO A 44 -14.31 3.51 -21.36
C PRO A 44 -15.47 3.47 -22.37
N GLU A 45 -15.46 2.49 -23.28
CA GLU A 45 -16.54 2.25 -24.24
C GLU A 45 -17.82 1.76 -23.56
N ASN A 46 -17.69 1.07 -22.42
CA ASN A 46 -18.81 0.50 -21.69
C ASN A 46 -19.20 1.29 -20.44
N TYR A 47 -18.22 1.80 -19.69
CA TYR A 47 -18.46 2.56 -18.46
C TYR A 47 -17.35 3.57 -18.19
N ALA A 48 -17.74 4.75 -17.71
CA ALA A 48 -16.81 5.83 -17.37
C ALA A 48 -16.03 5.55 -16.07
N ASP A 49 -16.66 4.86 -15.11
CA ASP A 49 -16.07 4.53 -13.82
C ASP A 49 -16.49 3.11 -13.37
N VAL A 50 -15.49 2.28 -13.08
CA VAL A 50 -15.67 0.84 -12.84
C VAL A 50 -16.27 0.55 -11.46
N PRO A 51 -15.82 1.17 -10.35
CA PRO A 51 -16.48 1.05 -9.05
C PRO A 51 -17.96 1.41 -9.11
N SER A 52 -18.31 2.52 -9.77
CA SER A 52 -19.71 2.94 -9.95
C SER A 52 -20.52 1.92 -10.75
N GLU A 53 -19.95 1.31 -11.81
CA GLU A 53 -20.61 0.24 -12.56
C GLU A 53 -20.82 -1.02 -11.72
N GLY A 54 -19.85 -1.38 -10.88
CA GLY A 54 -19.97 -2.49 -9.92
C GLY A 54 -21.15 -2.29 -8.97
N ILE A 55 -21.21 -1.12 -8.34
CA ILE A 55 -22.31 -0.73 -7.45
C ILE A 55 -23.64 -0.72 -8.20
N ARG A 56 -23.67 -0.20 -9.45
CA ARG A 56 -24.86 -0.22 -10.30
C ARG A 56 -25.41 -1.63 -10.50
N ARG A 57 -24.55 -2.58 -10.88
CA ARG A 57 -24.94 -3.98 -11.15
C ARG A 57 -25.51 -4.66 -9.90
N VAL A 58 -24.88 -4.46 -8.75
CA VAL A 58 -25.38 -4.98 -7.47
C VAL A 58 -26.72 -4.34 -7.11
N LEU A 59 -26.85 -3.02 -7.21
CA LEU A 59 -28.11 -2.32 -6.92
C LEU A 59 -29.24 -2.84 -7.81
N GLN A 60 -29.00 -3.00 -9.12
CA GLN A 60 -29.98 -3.60 -10.03
C GLN A 60 -30.35 -5.03 -9.64
N GLN A 61 -29.38 -5.85 -9.24
CA GLN A 61 -29.60 -7.23 -8.82
C GLN A 61 -30.44 -7.31 -7.53
N VAL A 62 -30.15 -6.46 -6.55
CA VAL A 62 -30.81 -6.47 -5.23
C VAL A 62 -32.19 -5.81 -5.27
N THR A 63 -32.33 -4.68 -5.98
CA THR A 63 -33.59 -3.91 -6.04
C THR A 63 -34.53 -4.38 -7.15
N GLY A 64 -34.03 -5.14 -8.13
CA GLY A 64 -34.78 -5.51 -9.33
C GLY A 64 -35.10 -4.32 -10.26
N THR A 65 -34.55 -3.12 -9.99
CA THR A 65 -34.83 -1.91 -10.77
C THR A 65 -33.67 -1.64 -11.72
N THR A 66 -33.97 -1.43 -13.01
CA THR A 66 -32.95 -1.05 -14.00
C THR A 66 -32.48 0.39 -13.79
N ILE A 67 -31.17 0.58 -13.63
CA ILE A 67 -30.56 1.90 -13.46
C ILE A 67 -29.77 2.23 -14.74
N PRO A 68 -30.22 3.20 -15.56
CA PRO A 68 -29.49 3.56 -16.78
C PRO A 68 -28.04 3.98 -16.49
N ARG A 69 -27.09 3.58 -17.34
CA ARG A 69 -25.67 3.95 -17.18
C ARG A 69 -25.41 5.47 -17.19
N SER A 70 -26.27 6.23 -17.86
CA SER A 70 -26.22 7.69 -17.91
C SER A 70 -26.78 8.38 -16.66
N SER A 71 -27.45 7.63 -15.79
CA SER A 71 -28.04 8.16 -14.55
C SER A 71 -27.09 8.03 -13.37
N ARG A 72 -27.24 8.95 -12.41
CA ARG A 72 -26.57 8.90 -11.12
C ARG A 72 -27.13 7.77 -10.26
N LEU A 73 -26.29 7.17 -9.43
CA LEU A 73 -26.64 6.07 -8.56
C LEU A 73 -27.45 6.57 -7.35
N PRO A 74 -28.56 5.87 -6.99
CA PRO A 74 -29.30 6.17 -5.77
C PRO A 74 -28.46 5.81 -4.54
N LYS A 75 -28.60 6.60 -3.47
CA LYS A 75 -27.86 6.43 -2.21
C LYS A 75 -28.63 5.65 -1.15
N GLU A 76 -29.96 5.58 -1.27
CA GLU A 76 -30.89 5.08 -0.24
C GLU A 76 -30.69 3.63 0.21
N HIS A 77 -30.12 2.79 -0.66
CA HIS A 77 -29.85 1.39 -0.36
C HIS A 77 -28.40 1.11 0.03
N ILE A 78 -27.53 2.12 0.11
CA ILE A 78 -26.10 1.94 0.38
C ILE A 78 -25.84 2.21 1.86
N GLU A 79 -25.37 1.20 2.59
CA GLU A 79 -24.94 1.35 3.98
C GLU A 79 -23.50 1.90 4.05
N SER A 80 -22.57 1.22 3.37
CA SER A 80 -21.16 1.60 3.37
C SER A 80 -20.45 1.20 2.07
N ILE A 81 -19.39 1.92 1.74
CA ILE A 81 -18.48 1.62 0.63
C ILE A 81 -17.05 1.69 1.16
N TRP A 82 -16.35 0.56 1.12
CA TRP A 82 -14.91 0.48 1.37
C TRP A 82 -14.16 0.31 0.05
N MET A 83 -13.09 1.08 -0.15
CA MET A 83 -12.37 1.07 -1.42
C MET A 83 -10.84 1.00 -1.26
N GLY A 84 -10.22 0.02 -1.92
CA GLY A 84 -8.78 -0.04 -2.19
C GLY A 84 -8.49 0.41 -3.63
N THR A 85 -7.34 1.07 -3.86
CA THR A 85 -6.99 1.52 -5.21
C THR A 85 -5.49 1.49 -5.49
N THR A 86 -5.14 1.27 -6.75
CA THR A 86 -3.74 1.32 -7.24
C THR A 86 -3.40 2.62 -7.97
N VAL A 87 -4.32 3.60 -8.01
CA VAL A 87 -4.17 4.85 -8.78
C VAL A 87 -2.91 5.65 -8.39
N ALA A 88 -2.65 5.85 -7.09
CA ALA A 88 -1.49 6.61 -6.63
C ALA A 88 -0.17 5.94 -7.05
N ARG A 89 -0.07 4.62 -6.87
CA ARG A 89 1.10 3.84 -7.28
C ARG A 89 1.36 3.98 -8.78
N ASN A 90 0.32 3.78 -9.59
CA ASN A 90 0.46 3.83 -11.04
C ASN A 90 0.84 5.23 -11.51
N ALA A 91 0.26 6.29 -10.92
CA ALA A 91 0.65 7.67 -11.21
C ALA A 91 2.14 7.93 -10.93
N LEU A 92 2.69 7.35 -9.85
CA LEU A 92 4.11 7.49 -9.51
C LEU A 92 5.02 6.66 -10.44
N VAL A 93 4.64 5.42 -10.75
CA VAL A 93 5.41 4.54 -11.65
C VAL A 93 5.41 5.06 -13.09
N GLU A 94 4.25 5.50 -13.59
CA GLU A 94 4.07 6.00 -14.95
C GLU A 94 4.50 7.47 -15.11
N ARG A 95 4.89 8.14 -14.03
CA ARG A 95 5.21 9.57 -13.98
C ARG A 95 4.08 10.45 -14.55
N LYS A 96 2.84 10.15 -14.12
CA LYS A 96 1.61 10.86 -14.48
C LYS A 96 0.96 11.54 -13.27
N GLY A 97 1.73 12.37 -12.56
CA GLY A 97 1.22 13.20 -11.47
C GLY A 97 1.09 14.67 -11.85
N THR A 98 0.70 15.47 -10.86
CA THR A 98 0.54 16.92 -11.01
C THR A 98 1.90 17.63 -11.04
N ARG A 99 2.07 18.49 -12.04
CA ARG A 99 3.23 19.38 -12.20
C ARG A 99 3.29 20.36 -11.03
N HIS A 100 4.43 20.47 -10.38
CA HIS A 100 4.62 21.37 -9.24
C HIS A 100 6.03 21.97 -9.21
N ALA A 101 6.18 23.07 -8.48
CA ALA A 101 7.48 23.68 -8.19
C ALA A 101 7.87 23.44 -6.72
N LEU A 102 9.17 23.36 -6.48
CA LEU A 102 9.77 23.21 -5.17
C LEU A 102 10.29 24.57 -4.67
N VAL A 103 9.72 25.07 -3.58
CA VAL A 103 10.18 26.28 -2.90
C VAL A 103 11.10 25.87 -1.75
N VAL A 104 12.36 26.33 -1.78
CA VAL A 104 13.39 25.97 -0.79
C VAL A 104 14.11 27.19 -0.27
N THR A 105 14.81 27.01 0.84
CA THR A 105 15.76 28.00 1.36
C THR A 105 16.87 28.29 0.36
N GLU A 106 17.23 29.56 0.19
CA GLU A 106 18.34 30.00 -0.66
C GLU A 106 19.65 29.27 -0.35
N GLY A 107 20.33 28.84 -1.41
CA GLY A 107 21.53 28.02 -1.39
C GLY A 107 21.27 26.51 -1.34
N LEU A 108 20.01 26.07 -1.36
CA LEU A 108 19.60 24.66 -1.34
C LEU A 108 18.84 24.23 -2.60
N HIS A 109 19.01 24.94 -3.73
CA HIS A 109 18.40 24.61 -5.02
C HIS A 109 18.43 23.10 -5.36
N ASP A 110 19.59 22.48 -5.21
CA ASP A 110 19.82 21.08 -5.62
C ASP A 110 19.47 20.05 -4.54
N LEU A 111 18.79 20.43 -3.45
CA LEU A 111 18.59 19.57 -2.28
C LEU A 111 17.97 18.21 -2.61
N LEU A 112 16.80 18.22 -3.26
CA LEU A 112 16.07 17.01 -3.60
C LEU A 112 16.60 16.32 -4.86
N ASP A 113 17.32 17.06 -5.70
CA ASP A 113 18.06 16.45 -6.79
C ASP A 113 19.21 15.62 -6.19
N ILE A 114 20.12 16.20 -5.41
CA ILE A 114 21.25 15.48 -4.79
C ILE A 114 20.77 14.27 -3.97
N ASP A 115 19.67 14.43 -3.22
CA ASP A 115 19.08 13.41 -2.35
C ASP A 115 20.17 12.81 -1.42
N HIS A 116 20.14 11.51 -1.14
CA HIS A 116 21.14 10.83 -0.31
C HIS A 116 22.35 10.31 -1.10
N GLN A 117 22.48 10.67 -2.40
CA GLN A 117 23.48 10.10 -3.33
C GLN A 117 23.44 8.56 -3.43
N SER A 118 22.32 7.95 -3.04
CA SER A 118 22.14 6.50 -3.01
C SER A 118 22.08 5.90 -4.42
N ARG A 119 22.93 4.91 -4.70
CA ARG A 119 22.92 4.18 -5.98
C ARG A 119 22.06 2.94 -5.90
N LEU A 120 20.84 3.02 -6.44
CA LEU A 120 19.89 1.89 -6.51
C LEU A 120 20.49 0.61 -7.13
N LYS A 121 21.39 0.77 -8.11
CA LYS A 121 22.16 -0.32 -8.71
C LYS A 121 23.63 -0.04 -8.52
N LEU A 122 24.15 -0.45 -7.37
CA LEU A 122 25.52 -0.17 -6.93
C LEU A 122 26.59 -0.52 -7.99
N PHE A 123 26.39 -1.61 -8.73
CA PHE A 123 27.33 -2.11 -9.73
C PHE A 123 27.04 -1.69 -11.18
N ALA A 124 26.01 -0.86 -11.43
CA ALA A 124 25.74 -0.37 -12.78
C ALA A 124 26.79 0.68 -13.17
N LEU A 125 27.66 0.36 -14.14
CA LEU A 125 28.70 1.27 -14.63
C LEU A 125 28.13 2.54 -15.26
N ASP A 126 27.05 2.43 -16.03
CA ASP A 126 26.23 3.55 -16.50
C ASP A 126 25.09 3.81 -15.49
N HIS A 127 25.40 4.51 -14.40
CA HIS A 127 24.39 4.84 -13.40
C HIS A 127 23.50 5.97 -13.90
N ARG A 128 22.21 5.66 -14.05
CA ARG A 128 21.17 6.65 -14.30
C ARG A 128 20.46 6.97 -13.00
N LYS A 129 20.58 8.23 -12.59
CA LYS A 129 19.84 8.78 -11.46
C LYS A 129 18.35 8.87 -11.82
N PRO A 130 17.43 8.52 -10.91
CA PRO A 130 16.00 8.76 -11.13
C PRO A 130 15.70 10.26 -11.29
N ASP A 131 14.74 10.60 -12.14
CA ASP A 131 14.28 11.98 -12.29
C ASP A 131 13.51 12.46 -11.05
N THR A 132 13.57 13.76 -10.78
CA THR A 132 12.79 14.43 -9.73
C THR A 132 11.30 14.49 -10.07
N LEU A 133 10.45 14.75 -9.06
CA LEU A 133 8.99 14.91 -9.28
C LEU A 133 8.57 16.35 -9.58
N TYR A 134 9.37 17.33 -9.19
CA TYR A 134 9.14 18.75 -9.44
C TYR A 134 9.81 19.20 -10.76
N GLU A 135 9.27 20.27 -11.36
CA GLU A 135 9.78 20.82 -12.62
C GLU A 135 10.66 22.06 -12.43
N GLU A 136 10.41 22.84 -11.38
CA GLU A 136 11.03 24.13 -11.14
C GLU A 136 11.41 24.25 -9.67
N VAL A 137 12.49 24.97 -9.39
CA VAL A 137 12.93 25.28 -8.03
C VAL A 137 12.91 26.79 -7.83
N VAL A 138 12.36 27.21 -6.70
CA VAL A 138 12.35 28.60 -6.25
C VAL A 138 13.09 28.69 -4.93
N GLU A 139 14.22 29.39 -4.95
CA GLU A 139 14.93 29.72 -3.73
C GLU A 139 14.34 30.96 -3.09
N ILE A 140 14.05 30.93 -1.80
CA ILE A 140 13.59 32.08 -1.00
C ILE A 140 14.70 32.50 -0.04
N SER A 141 14.84 33.81 0.11
CA SER A 141 15.84 34.46 0.95
C SER A 141 15.49 34.43 2.44
N GLU A 142 15.30 33.27 3.05
CA GLU A 142 15.10 33.12 4.50
C GLU A 142 16.17 32.22 5.13
N ARG A 143 16.46 32.34 6.43
CA ARG A 143 17.39 31.42 7.10
C ARG A 143 17.15 31.38 8.61
N ILE A 144 16.98 30.17 9.11
CA ILE A 144 16.82 29.85 10.53
C ILE A 144 17.90 28.85 10.92
N THR A 145 18.38 28.92 12.16
CA THR A 145 19.27 27.92 12.74
C THR A 145 18.87 27.66 14.20
N VAL A 146 19.23 26.49 14.70
CA VAL A 146 19.10 26.19 16.14
C VAL A 146 20.26 26.91 16.84
N GLU A 147 19.94 27.67 17.90
CA GLU A 147 20.95 28.43 18.65
C GLU A 147 21.86 27.51 19.47
N ASP A 148 21.29 26.43 19.99
CA ASP A 148 21.97 25.43 20.80
C ASP A 148 22.57 24.30 19.94
N PHE A 149 23.58 23.62 20.46
CA PHE A 149 24.24 22.48 19.82
C PHE A 149 24.47 21.35 20.83
N GLU A 150 24.13 20.12 20.42
CA GLU A 150 24.01 18.95 21.30
C GLU A 150 25.27 18.60 22.12
N ASP A 151 26.46 19.08 21.72
CA ASP A 151 27.75 18.77 22.34
C ASP A 151 28.14 19.65 23.54
N ARG A 152 27.24 20.50 24.11
CA ARG A 152 27.52 21.29 25.32
C ARG A 152 26.64 20.91 26.52
N PRO A 153 27.15 20.10 27.46
CA PRO A 153 26.43 19.74 28.69
C PRO A 153 26.47 20.79 29.81
N GLU A 154 27.19 21.91 29.66
CA GLU A 154 27.30 22.96 30.69
C GLU A 154 26.70 24.30 30.20
N GLU A 155 25.90 24.90 31.07
CA GLU A 155 25.13 26.16 30.97
C GLU A 155 25.21 26.94 29.65
N LEU A 156 24.04 27.21 29.06
CA LEU A 156 23.78 28.16 27.96
C LEU A 156 24.47 29.51 28.19
N VAL A 157 25.75 29.61 27.85
CA VAL A 157 26.42 30.91 27.72
C VAL A 157 26.06 31.44 26.35
N LEU A 158 24.88 32.06 26.26
CA LEU A 158 24.40 32.78 25.06
C LEU A 158 25.46 33.80 24.64
N PRO A 159 26.18 33.61 23.52
CA PRO A 159 26.99 34.68 22.96
C PRO A 159 26.02 35.64 22.26
N THR A 160 25.38 36.52 23.03
CA THR A 160 24.53 37.61 22.52
C THR A 160 25.32 38.65 21.71
N LYS A 161 26.65 38.56 21.69
CA LYS A 161 27.54 39.44 20.93
C LYS A 161 28.23 38.66 19.81
N GLY A 162 27.67 38.68 18.60
CA GLY A 162 28.41 38.29 17.40
C GLY A 162 27.59 37.78 16.22
N ILE A 163 26.43 37.16 16.45
CA ILE A 163 25.61 36.58 15.37
C ILE A 163 24.35 37.45 15.18
N PRO A 164 24.16 38.08 14.00
CA PRO A 164 22.97 38.87 13.72
C PRO A 164 21.72 37.96 13.66
N GLY A 165 20.55 38.51 14.01
CA GLY A 165 19.27 37.80 13.96
C GLY A 165 18.43 37.98 15.22
N THR A 166 17.17 37.56 15.14
CA THR A 166 16.23 37.54 16.28
C THR A 166 16.15 36.14 16.87
N LEU A 167 16.03 36.06 18.20
CA LEU A 167 15.82 34.80 18.91
C LEU A 167 14.32 34.55 19.03
N GLU A 168 13.91 33.32 18.74
CA GLU A 168 12.53 32.84 18.86
C GLU A 168 12.53 31.47 19.54
N GLU A 169 11.41 31.11 20.18
CA GLU A 169 11.21 29.78 20.75
C GLU A 169 10.52 28.88 19.72
N GLY A 170 11.14 27.73 19.41
CA GLY A 170 10.61 26.72 18.50
C GLY A 170 9.45 25.92 19.11
N SER A 171 8.75 25.16 18.27
CA SER A 171 7.60 24.33 18.66
C SER A 171 7.87 23.29 19.75
N THR A 172 9.13 22.90 19.93
CA THR A 172 9.65 21.92 20.89
C THR A 172 10.25 22.56 22.15
N GLY A 173 10.32 23.90 22.21
CA GLY A 173 11.01 24.66 23.26
C GLY A 173 12.49 24.96 22.96
N ASP A 174 13.00 24.54 21.80
CA ASP A 174 14.36 24.85 21.36
C ASP A 174 14.49 26.35 21.05
N VAL A 175 15.62 26.97 21.43
CA VAL A 175 15.90 28.36 21.08
C VAL A 175 16.43 28.42 19.64
N LEU A 176 15.77 29.21 18.80
CA LEU A 176 16.10 29.38 17.39
C LEU A 176 16.59 30.79 17.12
N ARG A 177 17.47 30.92 16.13
CA ARG A 177 17.89 32.22 15.60
C ARG A 177 17.43 32.38 14.17
N ILE A 178 16.60 33.39 13.93
CA ILE A 178 16.25 33.86 12.60
C ILE A 178 17.39 34.75 12.10
N ILE A 179 18.25 34.19 11.26
CA ILE A 179 19.39 34.89 10.66
C ILE A 179 18.91 35.83 9.55
N LYS A 180 17.98 35.35 8.71
CA LYS A 180 17.38 36.11 7.61
C LYS A 180 15.86 35.95 7.67
N PRO A 181 15.11 37.04 7.95
CA PRO A 181 13.65 36.97 7.99
C PRO A 181 13.08 36.78 6.58
N LEU A 182 11.86 36.26 6.49
CA LEU A 182 11.14 36.08 5.22
C LEU A 182 10.81 37.44 4.58
N ASP A 183 11.18 37.63 3.30
CA ASP A 183 10.75 38.77 2.49
C ASP A 183 9.47 38.42 1.71
N VAL A 184 8.35 39.04 2.12
CA VAL A 184 7.03 38.79 1.55
C VAL A 184 6.92 39.24 0.08
N GLU A 185 7.58 40.34 -0.29
CA GLU A 185 7.48 40.88 -1.66
C GLU A 185 8.35 40.08 -2.63
N GLU A 186 9.49 39.57 -2.16
CA GLU A 186 10.29 38.60 -2.90
C GLU A 186 9.50 37.32 -3.17
N VAL A 187 8.85 36.75 -2.15
CA VAL A 187 8.03 35.55 -2.27
C VAL A 187 6.93 35.75 -3.31
N LYS A 188 6.14 36.84 -3.20
CA LYS A 188 5.08 37.12 -4.17
C LYS A 188 5.61 37.20 -5.59
N THR A 189 6.70 37.93 -5.80
CA THR A 189 7.31 38.11 -7.12
C THR A 189 7.73 36.77 -7.71
N LYS A 190 8.44 35.94 -6.94
CA LYS A 190 8.93 34.65 -7.39
C LYS A 190 7.79 33.64 -7.65
N LEU A 191 6.76 33.62 -6.81
CA LEU A 191 5.61 32.74 -6.98
C LEU A 191 4.75 33.13 -8.18
N LEU A 192 4.59 34.43 -8.47
CA LEU A 192 3.91 34.89 -9.70
C LEU A 192 4.60 34.37 -10.96
N ALA A 193 5.93 34.43 -11.01
CA ALA A 193 6.70 33.90 -12.13
C ALA A 193 6.50 32.39 -12.36
N ILE A 194 6.26 31.61 -11.30
CA ILE A 194 5.93 30.19 -11.42
C ILE A 194 4.52 29.99 -12.01
N ARG A 195 3.55 30.80 -11.59
CA ARG A 195 2.19 30.74 -12.18
C ARG A 195 2.19 31.09 -13.66
N GLU A 196 3.01 32.05 -14.09
CA GLU A 196 3.17 32.40 -15.51
C GLU A 196 3.69 31.23 -16.36
N LYS A 197 4.40 30.27 -15.76
CA LYS A 197 4.82 29.00 -16.40
C LYS A 197 3.72 27.92 -16.41
N GLY A 198 2.53 28.22 -15.89
CA GLY A 198 1.40 27.30 -15.82
C GLY A 198 1.56 26.18 -14.79
N ILE A 199 2.31 26.44 -13.72
CA ILE A 199 2.44 25.54 -12.56
C ILE A 199 1.55 26.07 -11.44
N ASP A 200 0.53 25.29 -11.07
CA ASP A 200 -0.48 25.68 -10.08
C ASP A 200 -0.41 24.84 -8.78
N ALA A 201 0.64 24.05 -8.61
CA ALA A 201 0.92 23.30 -7.38
C ALA A 201 2.33 23.62 -6.85
N LEU A 202 2.47 23.68 -5.52
CA LEU A 202 3.73 24.03 -4.85
C LEU A 202 4.07 23.06 -3.73
N VAL A 203 5.37 22.89 -3.53
CA VAL A 203 5.97 22.29 -2.35
C VAL A 203 6.79 23.37 -1.65
N ILE A 204 6.72 23.47 -0.33
CA ILE A 204 7.53 24.42 0.44
C ILE A 204 8.36 23.63 1.46
N CYS A 205 9.69 23.68 1.35
CA CYS A 205 10.60 22.96 2.23
C CYS A 205 11.75 23.86 2.68
N PHE A 206 11.59 24.45 3.87
CA PHE A 206 12.60 25.31 4.49
C PHE A 206 13.43 24.56 5.54
N ALA A 207 14.68 25.01 5.70
CA ALA A 207 15.55 24.49 6.74
C ALA A 207 14.95 24.75 8.12
N HIS A 208 14.97 23.73 8.99
CA HIS A 208 14.43 23.79 10.37
C HIS A 208 12.93 24.13 10.49
N SER A 209 12.14 24.00 9.43
CA SER A 209 10.69 24.26 9.47
C SER A 209 9.90 23.32 10.39
N TYR A 210 10.48 22.17 10.79
CA TYR A 210 9.91 21.31 11.82
C TYR A 210 9.89 21.96 13.21
N LEU A 211 10.81 22.90 13.48
CA LEU A 211 10.86 23.70 14.71
C LEU A 211 10.13 25.04 14.54
N TYR A 212 10.23 25.64 13.36
CA TYR A 212 9.65 26.95 13.05
C TYR A 212 8.86 26.92 11.72
N PRO A 213 7.62 26.42 11.72
CA PRO A 213 6.79 26.28 10.52
C PRO A 213 6.30 27.62 9.94
N GLN A 214 6.38 28.71 10.70
CA GLN A 214 5.73 29.99 10.41
C GLN A 214 6.18 30.60 9.06
N HIS A 215 7.44 30.41 8.66
CA HIS A 215 7.90 30.85 7.34
C HIS A 215 7.25 30.04 6.21
N GLU A 216 7.12 28.73 6.35
CA GLU A 216 6.43 27.91 5.34
C GLU A 216 4.94 28.24 5.29
N GLU A 217 4.29 28.42 6.45
CA GLU A 217 2.88 28.82 6.55
C GLU A 217 2.63 30.18 5.90
N ALA A 218 3.51 31.16 6.11
CA ALA A 218 3.41 32.46 5.47
C ALA A 218 3.51 32.37 3.94
N VAL A 219 4.46 31.58 3.42
CA VAL A 219 4.59 31.35 1.97
C VAL A 219 3.37 30.60 1.42
N ALA A 220 2.84 29.62 2.16
CA ALA A 220 1.63 28.90 1.78
C ALA A 220 0.41 29.83 1.70
N ASN A 221 0.24 30.73 2.66
CA ASN A 221 -0.83 31.72 2.64
C ASN A 221 -0.73 32.66 1.43
N ILE A 222 0.48 33.15 1.14
CA ILE A 222 0.72 33.98 -0.06
C ILE A 222 0.40 33.18 -1.33
N ALA A 223 0.81 31.92 -1.42
CA ALA A 223 0.49 31.07 -2.56
C ALA A 223 -1.02 30.86 -2.73
N MET A 224 -1.78 30.67 -1.65
CA MET A 224 -3.24 30.58 -1.70
C MET A 224 -3.86 31.87 -2.23
N GLU A 225 -3.42 33.03 -1.74
CA GLU A 225 -3.88 34.35 -2.22
C GLU A 225 -3.57 34.57 -3.70
N LEU A 226 -2.40 34.08 -4.16
CA LEU A 226 -1.99 34.14 -5.55
C LEU A 226 -2.71 33.12 -6.43
N GLY A 227 -3.55 32.23 -5.88
CA GLY A 227 -4.41 31.32 -6.64
C GLY A 227 -3.79 29.99 -7.04
N PHE A 228 -2.77 29.52 -6.32
CA PHE A 228 -2.28 28.14 -6.45
C PHE A 228 -3.37 27.16 -5.99
N THR A 229 -3.53 26.06 -6.71
CA THR A 229 -4.60 25.06 -6.49
C THR A 229 -4.26 24.04 -5.41
N HIS A 230 -2.96 23.79 -5.19
CA HIS A 230 -2.50 22.81 -4.21
C HIS A 230 -1.13 23.21 -3.65
N ILE A 231 -0.98 23.14 -2.33
CA ILE A 231 0.25 23.54 -1.63
C ILE A 231 0.55 22.49 -0.56
N SER A 232 1.74 21.89 -0.64
CA SER A 232 2.25 20.95 0.35
C SER A 232 3.42 21.60 1.09
N ALA A 233 3.19 22.15 2.28
CA ALA A 233 4.26 22.64 3.14
C ALA A 233 4.86 21.47 3.92
N SER A 234 6.17 21.33 3.89
CA SER A 234 6.89 20.19 4.45
C SER A 234 6.65 20.01 5.96
N SER A 235 6.38 21.12 6.66
CA SER A 235 6.00 21.16 8.08
C SER A 235 4.55 20.78 8.38
N SER A 236 3.64 20.80 7.39
CA SER A 236 2.21 20.54 7.54
C SER A 236 1.73 19.22 6.93
N VAL A 237 2.55 18.57 6.10
CA VAL A 237 2.31 17.19 5.65
C VAL A 237 2.19 16.29 6.88
N ASP A 238 1.32 15.27 6.81
CA ASP A 238 0.96 14.36 7.92
C ASP A 238 2.16 13.70 8.65
N VAL A 239 3.39 13.84 8.14
CA VAL A 239 4.62 13.32 8.73
C VAL A 239 5.56 14.48 9.06
N LYS A 240 5.59 14.89 10.34
CA LYS A 240 6.54 15.88 10.85
C LYS A 240 7.90 15.20 11.07
N MET A 241 8.94 15.70 10.40
CA MET A 241 10.27 15.09 10.45
C MET A 241 11.39 16.14 10.54
N ILE A 242 12.45 15.80 11.27
CA ILE A 242 13.67 16.59 11.34
C ILE A 242 14.41 16.63 9.98
N LYS A 243 14.59 15.45 9.36
CA LYS A 243 15.41 15.26 8.15
C LYS A 243 14.81 15.98 6.93
N MET A 244 15.51 17.00 6.44
CA MET A 244 15.01 17.92 5.40
C MET A 244 14.79 17.25 4.03
N ILE A 245 15.70 16.37 3.59
CA ILE A 245 15.55 15.62 2.33
C ILE A 245 14.29 14.74 2.40
N SER A 246 14.19 13.93 3.44
CA SER A 246 13.06 13.02 3.70
C SER A 246 11.71 13.76 3.77
N ARG A 247 11.68 14.92 4.43
CA ARG A 247 10.50 15.79 4.54
C ARG A 247 10.12 16.43 3.21
N GLY A 248 11.12 16.97 2.48
CA GLY A 248 10.92 17.57 1.17
C GLY A 248 10.47 16.57 0.10
N SER A 249 11.04 15.36 0.07
CA SER A 249 10.63 14.29 -0.83
C SER A 249 9.20 13.82 -0.56
N SER A 250 8.80 13.74 0.70
CA SER A 250 7.41 13.37 1.08
C SER A 250 6.41 14.46 0.71
N ALA A 251 6.76 15.74 0.93
CA ALA A 251 5.93 16.86 0.50
C ALA A 251 5.82 16.95 -1.03
N SER A 252 6.90 16.64 -1.75
CA SER A 252 6.90 16.55 -3.22
C SER A 252 6.03 15.40 -3.73
N ALA A 253 6.10 14.22 -3.11
CA ALA A 253 5.22 13.11 -3.44
C ALA A 253 3.75 13.43 -3.13
N ASP A 254 3.45 14.14 -2.05
CA ASP A 254 2.10 14.62 -1.74
C ASP A 254 1.56 15.59 -2.82
N ALA A 255 2.33 16.64 -3.15
CA ALA A 255 1.93 17.61 -4.18
C ALA A 255 1.76 16.97 -5.56
N TYR A 256 2.54 15.93 -5.85
CA TYR A 256 2.47 15.18 -7.09
C TYR A 256 1.22 14.30 -7.19
N LEU A 257 0.80 13.68 -6.09
CA LEU A 257 -0.21 12.62 -6.08
C LEU A 257 -1.59 13.08 -5.58
N THR A 258 -1.64 13.94 -4.57
CA THR A 258 -2.90 14.32 -3.90
C THR A 258 -3.92 14.95 -4.85
N PRO A 259 -3.57 15.86 -5.77
CA PRO A 259 -4.54 16.40 -6.72
C PRO A 259 -5.12 15.33 -7.67
N GLU A 260 -4.33 14.34 -8.09
CA GLU A 260 -4.79 13.21 -8.92
C GLU A 260 -5.79 12.34 -8.15
N ILE A 261 -5.48 12.03 -6.89
CA ILE A 261 -6.37 11.25 -6.01
C ILE A 261 -7.66 12.01 -5.72
N GLN A 262 -7.60 13.31 -5.45
CA GLN A 262 -8.79 14.12 -5.25
C GLN A 262 -9.67 14.15 -6.51
N ARG A 263 -9.08 14.27 -7.71
CA ARG A 263 -9.83 14.20 -8.97
C ARG A 263 -10.50 12.85 -9.16
N TYR A 264 -9.81 11.76 -8.83
CA TYR A 264 -10.37 10.41 -8.86
C TYR A 264 -11.57 10.27 -7.92
N VAL A 265 -11.41 10.66 -6.65
CA VAL A 265 -12.48 10.61 -5.64
C VAL A 265 -13.66 11.49 -6.04
N GLN A 266 -13.43 12.70 -6.56
CA GLN A 266 -14.49 13.59 -7.04
C GLN A 266 -15.23 13.01 -8.26
N THR A 267 -14.52 12.34 -9.16
CA THR A 267 -15.14 11.68 -10.33
C THR A 267 -16.04 10.54 -9.89
N PHE A 268 -15.58 9.72 -8.95
CA PHE A 268 -16.40 8.67 -8.33
C PHE A 268 -17.63 9.27 -7.64
N ALA A 269 -17.45 10.31 -6.81
CA ALA A 269 -18.54 10.96 -6.06
C ALA A 269 -19.61 11.59 -6.98
N LYS A 270 -19.22 12.14 -8.14
CA LYS A 270 -20.15 12.68 -9.15
C LYS A 270 -21.10 11.62 -9.73
N GLY A 271 -20.74 10.34 -9.61
CA GLY A 271 -21.56 9.20 -10.04
C GLY A 271 -22.81 8.96 -9.18
N PHE A 272 -22.93 9.59 -8.00
CA PHE A 272 -24.00 9.35 -7.04
C PHE A 272 -25.02 10.51 -7.00
N GLY A 273 -26.19 10.27 -6.38
CA GLY A 273 -27.25 11.27 -6.19
C GLY A 273 -26.72 12.60 -5.66
N ASP A 274 -27.23 13.72 -6.19
CA ASP A 274 -26.76 15.09 -5.92
C ASP A 274 -25.32 15.40 -6.39
N GLY A 275 -24.59 14.42 -6.95
CA GLY A 275 -23.22 14.58 -7.41
C GLY A 275 -22.18 14.54 -6.30
N ASN A 276 -22.53 13.95 -5.15
CA ASN A 276 -21.68 13.79 -3.97
C ASN A 276 -21.97 12.46 -3.26
N LEU A 277 -21.14 12.14 -2.26
CA LEU A 277 -21.29 10.98 -1.39
C LEU A 277 -21.83 11.36 0.01
N ASP A 278 -22.39 12.57 0.17
CA ASP A 278 -22.92 12.97 1.46
C ASP A 278 -24.11 12.08 1.84
N GLY A 279 -24.10 11.59 3.09
CA GLY A 279 -25.05 10.61 3.61
C GLY A 279 -24.65 9.15 3.39
N VAL A 280 -23.54 8.87 2.68
CA VAL A 280 -23.00 7.52 2.49
C VAL A 280 -21.67 7.39 3.21
N ARG A 281 -21.49 6.32 4.01
CA ARG A 281 -20.20 6.01 4.64
C ARG A 281 -19.24 5.45 3.59
N CYS A 282 -18.47 6.33 2.95
CA CYS A 282 -17.46 5.95 1.97
C CYS A 282 -16.04 6.15 2.53
N GLU A 283 -15.32 5.05 2.65
CA GLU A 283 -13.98 4.99 3.25
C GLU A 283 -12.99 4.32 2.28
N PHE A 284 -11.75 4.82 2.29
CA PHE A 284 -10.65 4.30 1.50
C PHE A 284 -9.63 3.62 2.39
N MET A 285 -9.11 2.48 1.92
CA MET A 285 -7.97 1.82 2.54
C MET A 285 -6.75 2.75 2.46
N GLN A 286 -5.99 2.81 3.54
CA GLN A 286 -4.73 3.53 3.62
C GLN A 286 -3.57 2.55 3.58
N SER A 287 -2.37 3.04 3.23
CA SER A 287 -1.17 2.20 3.20
C SER A 287 -0.78 1.62 4.57
N ASP A 288 -1.29 2.16 5.68
CA ASP A 288 -1.01 1.71 7.06
C ASP A 288 -1.95 0.60 7.55
N GLY A 289 -2.94 0.17 6.74
CA GLY A 289 -3.94 -0.83 7.11
C GLY A 289 -5.26 -0.26 7.65
N GLY A 290 -5.33 1.06 7.84
CA GLY A 290 -6.54 1.74 8.32
C GLY A 290 -7.49 2.15 7.19
N LEU A 291 -8.71 2.50 7.58
CA LEU A 291 -9.70 3.13 6.71
C LEU A 291 -9.77 4.63 7.01
N VAL A 292 -9.92 5.46 5.98
CA VAL A 292 -10.13 6.91 6.11
C VAL A 292 -11.30 7.35 5.26
N SER A 293 -12.09 8.32 5.75
CA SER A 293 -13.15 8.90 4.91
C SER A 293 -12.58 9.44 3.60
N TYR A 294 -13.33 9.29 2.51
CA TYR A 294 -12.96 9.79 1.17
C TYR A 294 -12.58 11.30 1.16
N LYS A 295 -13.07 12.08 2.13
CA LYS A 295 -12.78 13.51 2.28
C LYS A 295 -11.34 13.81 2.73
N TYR A 296 -10.70 12.86 3.43
CA TYR A 296 -9.36 13.01 4.00
C TYR A 296 -8.32 12.08 3.35
N PHE A 297 -8.70 11.41 2.26
CA PHE A 297 -7.81 10.53 1.50
C PHE A 297 -6.83 11.37 0.68
N SER A 298 -5.52 11.14 0.88
CA SER A 298 -4.44 11.89 0.23
C SER A 298 -3.53 10.95 -0.57
N GLY A 299 -2.68 11.55 -1.41
CA GLY A 299 -1.72 10.83 -2.26
C GLY A 299 -0.79 9.91 -1.47
N LEU A 300 -0.17 10.41 -0.40
CA LEU A 300 0.74 9.62 0.44
C LEU A 300 0.05 8.43 1.12
N LYS A 301 -1.22 8.59 1.51
CA LYS A 301 -2.03 7.52 2.12
C LYS A 301 -2.45 6.46 1.10
N ALA A 302 -2.51 6.82 -0.18
CA ALA A 302 -3.06 5.98 -1.24
C ALA A 302 -2.06 5.03 -1.91
N ILE A 303 -0.74 5.26 -1.77
CA ILE A 303 0.31 4.58 -2.58
C ILE A 303 0.21 3.05 -2.54
N LEU A 304 -0.01 2.44 -1.37
CA LEU A 304 -0.12 0.99 -1.24
C LEU A 304 -1.50 0.55 -0.71
N SER A 305 -2.52 1.38 -0.88
CA SER A 305 -3.86 1.11 -0.33
C SER A 305 -4.49 -0.20 -0.83
N GLY A 306 -4.36 -0.53 -2.11
CA GLY A 306 -4.85 -1.80 -2.69
C GLY A 306 -4.29 -3.05 -2.00
N PRO A 307 -2.97 -3.34 -2.11
CA PRO A 307 -2.38 -4.57 -1.54
C PRO A 307 -2.52 -4.64 -0.02
N THR A 308 -2.57 -3.49 0.66
CA THR A 308 -2.79 -3.41 2.11
C THR A 308 -4.11 -4.04 2.54
N GLY A 309 -5.17 -3.89 1.75
CA GLY A 309 -6.45 -4.58 2.03
C GLY A 309 -6.31 -6.10 2.00
N GLY A 310 -5.53 -6.62 1.05
CA GLY A 310 -5.15 -8.04 0.98
C GLY A 310 -4.39 -8.48 2.23
N VAL A 311 -3.42 -7.67 2.68
CA VAL A 311 -2.67 -7.92 3.91
C VAL A 311 -3.60 -8.02 5.13
N VAL A 312 -4.46 -7.03 5.35
CA VAL A 312 -5.41 -7.06 6.46
C VAL A 312 -6.36 -8.26 6.38
N GLY A 313 -6.82 -8.60 5.17
CA GLY A 313 -7.70 -9.75 4.93
C GLY A 313 -7.04 -11.07 5.31
N HIS A 314 -5.91 -11.42 4.68
CA HIS A 314 -5.29 -12.72 4.91
C HIS A 314 -4.75 -12.87 6.33
N THR A 315 -4.31 -11.79 6.97
CA THR A 315 -3.82 -11.85 8.36
C THR A 315 -4.95 -12.22 9.31
N ARG A 316 -6.10 -11.56 9.15
CA ARG A 316 -7.29 -11.85 9.96
C ARG A 316 -7.87 -13.24 9.73
N THR A 317 -7.71 -13.82 8.54
CA THR A 317 -8.27 -15.15 8.21
C THR A 317 -7.27 -16.31 8.33
N SER A 318 -5.97 -16.04 8.35
CA SER A 318 -4.94 -17.09 8.36
C SER A 318 -4.21 -17.24 9.69
N TYR A 319 -4.26 -16.22 10.55
CA TYR A 319 -3.51 -16.19 11.80
C TYR A 319 -4.27 -16.88 12.95
N ASP A 320 -3.80 -18.05 13.36
CA ASP A 320 -4.41 -18.87 14.42
C ASP A 320 -4.11 -18.37 15.85
N GLY A 321 -3.57 -17.17 16.01
CA GLY A 321 -3.13 -16.61 17.30
C GLY A 321 -1.74 -17.07 17.75
N LYS A 322 -1.07 -17.96 17.00
CA LYS A 322 0.21 -18.56 17.42
C LYS A 322 1.26 -18.64 16.32
N THR A 323 0.87 -19.09 15.14
CA THR A 323 1.75 -19.36 14.01
C THR A 323 1.80 -18.15 13.10
N PRO A 324 2.96 -17.48 12.93
CA PRO A 324 3.11 -16.39 11.99
C PRO A 324 2.72 -16.79 10.57
N VAL A 325 2.26 -15.81 9.78
CA VAL A 325 1.78 -16.03 8.41
C VAL A 325 2.60 -15.18 7.45
N VAL A 326 3.04 -15.79 6.35
CA VAL A 326 3.51 -15.08 5.16
C VAL A 326 2.32 -14.94 4.22
N GLY A 327 1.94 -13.70 3.90
CA GLY A 327 0.94 -13.40 2.89
C GLY A 327 1.56 -13.45 1.50
N PHE A 328 0.90 -14.14 0.59
CA PHE A 328 1.29 -14.28 -0.81
C PHE A 328 0.09 -14.02 -1.71
N ASP A 329 0.01 -12.81 -2.25
CA ASP A 329 -1.02 -12.39 -3.18
C ASP A 329 -0.45 -12.31 -4.60
N MET A 330 -0.89 -13.17 -5.50
CA MET A 330 -0.43 -13.16 -6.89
C MET A 330 -1.57 -12.85 -7.84
N GLY A 331 -1.44 -11.73 -8.55
CA GLY A 331 -2.33 -11.29 -9.60
C GLY A 331 -1.76 -11.48 -11.01
N GLY A 332 -2.41 -10.84 -11.99
CA GLY A 332 -1.98 -10.84 -13.39
C GLY A 332 -0.66 -10.10 -13.62
N THR A 333 -0.50 -8.94 -12.97
CA THR A 333 0.57 -7.97 -13.24
C THR A 333 1.46 -7.66 -12.04
N SER A 334 1.18 -8.23 -10.87
CA SER A 334 2.02 -8.08 -9.69
C SER A 334 1.84 -9.25 -8.74
N THR A 335 2.82 -9.39 -7.85
CA THR A 335 2.79 -10.27 -6.70
C THR A 335 3.15 -9.44 -5.47
N ASP A 336 2.35 -9.51 -4.42
CA ASP A 336 2.56 -8.80 -3.17
C ASP A 336 2.84 -9.81 -2.06
N VAL A 337 3.92 -9.58 -1.31
CA VAL A 337 4.35 -10.44 -0.21
C VAL A 337 4.36 -9.66 1.09
N SER A 338 3.78 -10.24 2.15
CA SER A 338 3.71 -9.64 3.48
C SER A 338 4.04 -10.66 4.58
N ARG A 339 4.24 -10.19 5.82
CA ARG A 339 4.42 -11.03 7.00
C ARG A 339 3.56 -10.52 8.14
N TYR A 340 3.00 -11.44 8.94
CA TYR A 340 2.30 -11.12 10.17
C TYR A 340 2.63 -12.12 11.28
N GLY A 341 3.07 -11.60 12.43
CA GLY A 341 3.52 -12.40 13.58
C GLY A 341 2.75 -12.17 14.87
N GLY A 342 1.56 -11.55 14.81
CA GLY A 342 0.76 -11.17 15.98
C GLY A 342 0.46 -9.67 16.08
N SER A 343 1.26 -8.85 15.42
CA SER A 343 1.02 -7.42 15.20
C SER A 343 1.37 -7.06 13.75
N PHE A 344 0.76 -5.99 13.24
CA PHE A 344 1.15 -5.41 11.97
C PHE A 344 2.53 -4.77 12.10
N GLU A 345 3.44 -5.09 11.19
CA GLU A 345 4.74 -4.42 11.08
C GLU A 345 4.60 -3.25 10.11
N HIS A 346 4.99 -2.05 10.52
CA HIS A 346 4.99 -0.87 9.66
C HIS A 346 6.41 -0.50 9.24
N VAL A 347 6.57 -0.09 7.98
CA VAL A 347 7.76 0.60 7.47
C VAL A 347 7.41 2.07 7.29
N PHE A 348 8.31 2.94 7.69
CA PHE A 348 8.10 4.39 7.67
C PHE A 348 8.84 5.05 6.52
N GLU A 349 9.97 4.48 6.10
CA GLU A 349 10.75 4.92 4.96
C GLU A 349 10.70 3.87 3.87
N THR A 350 10.09 4.21 2.73
CA THR A 350 10.10 3.33 1.55
C THR A 350 10.57 4.10 0.33
N THR A 351 11.28 3.43 -0.57
CA THR A 351 11.61 3.99 -1.88
C THR A 351 10.64 3.41 -2.90
N THR A 352 9.70 4.22 -3.38
CA THR A 352 8.76 3.82 -4.44
C THR A 352 9.07 4.59 -5.71
N ALA A 353 9.26 3.89 -6.83
CA ALA A 353 9.62 4.48 -8.13
C ALA A 353 10.86 5.40 -8.10
N GLY A 354 11.80 5.11 -7.20
CA GLY A 354 13.03 5.90 -7.01
C GLY A 354 12.86 7.15 -6.13
N VAL A 355 11.69 7.37 -5.55
CA VAL A 355 11.41 8.48 -4.63
C VAL A 355 11.35 7.95 -3.21
N ALA A 356 12.14 8.54 -2.31
CA ALA A 356 12.07 8.26 -0.87
C ALA A 356 10.80 8.89 -0.30
N ILE A 357 9.92 8.05 0.25
CA ILE A 357 8.64 8.45 0.80
C ILE A 357 8.62 8.06 2.26
N GLN A 358 8.34 9.04 3.11
CA GLN A 358 8.22 8.84 4.54
C GLN A 358 6.77 8.91 4.91
N SER A 359 6.14 7.75 5.02
CA SER A 359 4.74 7.60 5.40
C SER A 359 4.56 6.20 5.98
N PRO A 360 3.81 6.04 7.09
CA PRO A 360 3.51 4.73 7.64
C PRO A 360 2.86 3.83 6.59
N GLN A 361 3.49 2.70 6.35
CA GLN A 361 3.02 1.70 5.41
C GLN A 361 3.11 0.34 6.09
N LEU A 362 2.15 -0.55 5.86
CA LEU A 362 2.33 -1.95 6.22
C LEU A 362 3.57 -2.48 5.49
N THR A 363 4.35 -3.31 6.20
CA THR A 363 5.47 -4.01 5.61
C THR A 363 4.93 -4.97 4.55
N LEU A 364 5.07 -4.56 3.30
CA LEU A 364 4.77 -5.38 2.13
C LEU A 364 5.81 -5.10 1.05
N ILE A 365 6.20 -6.14 0.33
CA ILE A 365 7.11 -6.04 -0.80
C ILE A 365 6.30 -6.25 -2.07
N PRO A 366 5.95 -5.18 -2.80
CA PRO A 366 5.28 -5.30 -4.08
C PRO A 366 6.30 -5.68 -5.16
N TRP A 367 5.98 -6.70 -5.95
CA TRP A 367 6.83 -7.16 -7.04
C TRP A 367 6.07 -7.14 -8.35
N GLN A 368 6.68 -6.56 -9.38
CA GLN A 368 5.99 -6.30 -10.65
C GLN A 368 5.83 -7.52 -11.56
N PRO A 369 6.64 -8.59 -11.50
CA PRO A 369 6.26 -9.80 -12.21
C PRO A 369 5.05 -10.50 -11.56
N GLY A 370 3.89 -10.42 -12.23
CA GLY A 370 2.73 -11.32 -12.01
C GLY A 370 2.72 -12.46 -13.03
N VAL A 371 1.58 -13.16 -13.19
CA VAL A 371 1.52 -14.27 -14.17
C VAL A 371 1.63 -13.85 -15.64
N ALA A 372 1.41 -12.57 -15.96
CA ALA A 372 1.62 -11.99 -17.29
C ALA A 372 3.10 -11.65 -17.57
N ALA A 373 4.03 -12.05 -16.70
CA ALA A 373 5.44 -11.77 -16.91
C ALA A 373 6.00 -12.56 -18.10
N SER A 374 6.74 -11.88 -18.98
CA SER A 374 7.41 -12.50 -20.13
C SER A 374 8.41 -13.55 -19.69
N CYS A 375 8.29 -14.73 -20.28
CA CYS A 375 9.22 -15.86 -20.15
C CYS A 375 10.46 -15.69 -21.03
N VAL A 376 10.48 -14.74 -21.97
CA VAL A 376 11.62 -14.55 -22.88
C VAL A 376 12.45 -13.34 -22.42
N GLY A 377 13.74 -13.57 -22.15
CA GLY A 377 14.70 -12.52 -21.79
C GLY A 377 14.65 -12.11 -20.31
N LYS A 378 14.55 -10.80 -20.05
CA LYS A 378 14.36 -10.28 -18.69
C LYS A 378 12.90 -10.44 -18.30
N MET A 379 12.62 -10.91 -17.09
CA MET A 379 11.24 -11.04 -16.61
C MET A 379 10.65 -9.64 -16.37
N VAL A 380 9.68 -9.26 -17.21
CA VAL A 380 8.97 -7.98 -17.17
C VAL A 380 7.48 -8.26 -17.24
N SER A 381 6.68 -7.56 -16.44
CA SER A 381 5.23 -7.63 -16.57
C SER A 381 4.80 -7.11 -17.93
N LEU A 382 3.88 -7.79 -18.57
CA LEU A 382 3.18 -7.28 -19.73
C LEU A 382 1.84 -6.68 -19.27
N GLU A 383 1.44 -5.54 -19.85
CA GLU A 383 0.09 -5.00 -19.62
C GLU A 383 -0.94 -5.95 -20.24
N LEU A 384 -1.97 -6.27 -19.46
CA LEU A 384 -3.10 -7.06 -19.92
C LEU A 384 -4.02 -6.17 -20.77
N ASP A 385 -3.78 -6.06 -22.08
CA ASP A 385 -4.70 -5.43 -23.03
C ASP A 385 -5.68 -6.48 -23.59
N PRO A 386 -6.97 -6.46 -23.21
CA PRO A 386 -7.95 -7.43 -23.69
C PRO A 386 -8.37 -7.20 -25.17
N ARG A 387 -8.03 -6.07 -25.79
CA ARG A 387 -8.65 -5.62 -27.06
C ARG A 387 -8.00 -6.11 -28.35
N PRO A 388 -6.73 -6.58 -28.35
CA PRO A 388 -6.26 -7.50 -29.37
C PRO A 388 -5.56 -8.71 -28.77
N GLY A 389 -6.33 -9.79 -28.56
CA GLY A 389 -5.86 -11.16 -28.34
C GLY A 389 -4.63 -11.28 -27.43
N PHE A 390 -4.85 -11.26 -26.11
CA PHE A 390 -4.00 -12.01 -25.20
C PHE A 390 -3.77 -13.40 -25.85
N LEU A 391 -2.52 -13.77 -26.15
CA LEU A 391 -2.11 -14.95 -26.93
C LEU A 391 -1.99 -14.82 -28.47
N SER A 392 -2.14 -13.64 -29.08
CA SER A 392 -1.94 -13.50 -30.54
C SER A 392 -0.51 -13.83 -31.01
N GLN A 393 -0.31 -14.12 -32.30
CA GLN A 393 0.99 -14.60 -32.86
C GLN A 393 2.20 -13.70 -32.54
N GLY A 394 2.00 -12.41 -32.23
CA GLY A 394 3.08 -11.46 -31.87
C GLY A 394 3.40 -11.33 -30.37
N TRP A 395 2.64 -11.97 -29.47
CA TRP A 395 2.80 -11.80 -28.02
C TRP A 395 3.89 -12.70 -27.40
N PRO A 396 4.68 -12.24 -26.40
CA PRO A 396 5.64 -13.10 -25.70
C PRO A 396 4.94 -14.20 -24.89
N LEU A 397 5.59 -15.35 -24.71
CA LEU A 397 5.15 -16.37 -23.76
C LEU A 397 5.20 -15.84 -22.33
N THR A 398 4.24 -16.23 -21.49
CA THR A 398 4.10 -15.79 -20.09
C THR A 398 4.02 -16.94 -19.09
N VAL A 399 4.04 -16.62 -17.79
CA VAL A 399 3.86 -17.59 -16.70
C VAL A 399 2.46 -18.22 -16.74
N THR A 400 1.42 -17.47 -17.13
CA THR A 400 0.08 -18.01 -17.41
C THR A 400 0.13 -19.07 -18.49
N ASP A 401 0.87 -18.83 -19.58
CA ASP A 401 1.00 -19.77 -20.69
C ASP A 401 1.74 -21.02 -20.26
N ALA A 402 2.74 -20.89 -19.39
CA ALA A 402 3.40 -22.04 -18.79
C ALA A 402 2.42 -22.86 -17.94
N ASN A 403 1.59 -22.23 -17.10
CA ASN A 403 0.57 -22.92 -16.33
C ASN A 403 -0.49 -23.61 -17.21
N LEU A 404 -0.86 -22.99 -18.33
CA LEU A 404 -1.76 -23.57 -19.32
C LEU A 404 -1.13 -24.77 -20.03
N MET A 405 0.11 -24.64 -20.50
CA MET A 405 0.88 -25.70 -21.15
C MET A 405 1.05 -26.92 -20.23
N LEU A 406 1.33 -26.69 -18.94
CA LEU A 406 1.51 -27.74 -17.92
C LEU A 406 0.18 -28.38 -17.46
N GLY A 407 -0.96 -27.86 -17.91
CA GLY A 407 -2.29 -28.32 -17.53
C GLY A 407 -2.74 -27.86 -16.13
N ARG A 408 -1.98 -26.95 -15.49
CA ARG A 408 -2.27 -26.37 -14.17
C ARG A 408 -3.44 -25.38 -14.23
N LEU A 409 -3.62 -24.74 -15.39
CA LEU A 409 -4.77 -23.89 -15.72
C LEU A 409 -5.68 -24.63 -16.71
N LEU A 410 -6.99 -24.57 -16.48
CA LEU A 410 -8.00 -25.19 -17.36
C LEU A 410 -8.73 -24.12 -18.16
N ALA A 411 -8.46 -24.04 -19.47
CA ALA A 411 -9.06 -23.04 -20.37
C ALA A 411 -10.58 -22.98 -20.28
N GLN A 412 -11.25 -24.14 -20.18
CA GLN A 412 -12.71 -24.26 -20.14
C GLN A 412 -13.40 -23.66 -18.89
N TYR A 413 -12.64 -23.43 -17.81
CA TYR A 413 -13.15 -22.79 -16.58
C TYR A 413 -12.64 -21.34 -16.45
N PHE A 414 -11.82 -20.90 -17.41
CA PHE A 414 -11.39 -19.51 -17.46
C PHE A 414 -12.49 -18.67 -18.13
N PRO A 415 -12.80 -17.46 -17.65
CA PRO A 415 -13.78 -16.60 -18.28
C PRO A 415 -13.44 -16.35 -19.77
N SER A 416 -14.41 -16.56 -20.66
CA SER A 416 -14.26 -16.23 -22.08
C SER A 416 -14.39 -14.72 -22.28
N ILE A 417 -13.33 -13.97 -21.94
CA ILE A 417 -13.31 -12.50 -21.93
C ILE A 417 -12.31 -11.93 -22.96
N PHE A 418 -11.80 -12.77 -23.84
CA PHE A 418 -10.77 -12.38 -24.81
C PHE A 418 -11.35 -12.10 -26.20
N GLY A 419 -10.52 -11.48 -27.04
CA GLY A 419 -10.88 -11.14 -28.41
C GLY A 419 -11.72 -9.86 -28.52
N PRO A 420 -11.97 -9.39 -29.74
CA PRO A 420 -12.62 -8.10 -29.98
C PRO A 420 -14.05 -7.99 -29.45
N ASN A 421 -14.71 -9.13 -29.18
CA ASN A 421 -16.09 -9.19 -28.66
C ASN A 421 -16.18 -9.68 -27.20
N GLU A 422 -15.05 -9.86 -26.49
CA GLU A 422 -14.99 -10.34 -25.10
C GLU A 422 -15.73 -11.69 -24.88
N ASP A 423 -15.63 -12.61 -25.84
CA ASP A 423 -16.34 -13.91 -25.83
C ASP A 423 -15.45 -15.11 -26.16
N GLN A 424 -14.14 -14.89 -26.33
CA GLN A 424 -13.19 -15.93 -26.71
C GLN A 424 -12.51 -16.55 -25.48
N PRO A 425 -12.25 -17.87 -25.48
CA PRO A 425 -11.51 -18.55 -24.43
C PRO A 425 -9.99 -18.34 -24.59
N LEU A 426 -9.21 -18.89 -23.64
CA LEU A 426 -7.77 -19.04 -23.81
C LEU A 426 -7.46 -19.98 -25.00
N ASP A 427 -6.44 -19.65 -25.78
CA ASP A 427 -5.98 -20.43 -26.94
C ASP A 427 -4.86 -21.39 -26.52
N ASP A 428 -5.22 -22.66 -26.29
CA ASP A 428 -4.26 -23.71 -25.94
C ASP A 428 -3.29 -24.05 -27.08
N GLU A 429 -3.73 -23.89 -28.33
CA GLU A 429 -2.98 -24.35 -29.51
C GLU A 429 -1.80 -23.43 -29.79
N ILE A 430 -2.03 -22.12 -29.74
CA ILE A 430 -0.96 -21.14 -29.94
C ILE A 430 0.11 -21.21 -28.84
N VAL A 431 -0.29 -21.52 -27.60
CA VAL A 431 0.64 -21.75 -26.49
C VAL A 431 1.51 -22.97 -26.76
N ARG A 432 0.91 -24.09 -27.18
CA ARG A 432 1.66 -25.31 -27.56
C ARG A 432 2.63 -25.05 -28.70
N GLN A 433 2.21 -24.33 -29.73
CA GLN A 433 3.05 -23.99 -30.87
C GLN A 433 4.27 -23.18 -30.41
N LYS A 434 4.06 -22.08 -29.67
CA LYS A 434 5.14 -21.21 -29.22
C LYS A 434 6.12 -21.90 -28.27
N PHE A 435 5.65 -22.73 -27.34
CA PHE A 435 6.56 -23.51 -26.48
C PHE A 435 7.35 -24.55 -27.27
N THR A 436 6.80 -25.08 -28.35
CA THR A 436 7.53 -26.00 -29.26
C THR A 436 8.63 -25.26 -30.00
N GLU A 437 8.33 -24.12 -30.61
CA GLU A 437 9.31 -23.27 -31.30
C GLU A 437 10.44 -22.80 -30.36
N LEU A 438 10.08 -22.46 -29.11
CA LEU A 438 11.04 -22.05 -28.10
C LEU A 438 11.91 -23.22 -27.64
N ALA A 439 11.34 -24.41 -27.43
CA ALA A 439 12.11 -25.61 -27.09
C ALA A 439 13.09 -25.99 -28.20
N ASP A 440 12.67 -25.93 -29.47
CA ASP A 440 13.53 -26.18 -30.62
C ASP A 440 14.69 -25.18 -30.69
N THR A 441 14.42 -23.91 -30.38
CA THR A 441 15.43 -22.86 -30.32
C THR A 441 16.44 -23.10 -29.19
N ILE A 442 15.96 -23.38 -27.97
CA ILE A 442 16.82 -23.69 -26.82
C ILE A 442 17.68 -24.93 -27.10
N ASN A 443 17.09 -25.98 -27.66
CA ASN A 443 17.80 -27.23 -27.98
C ASN A 443 18.90 -27.00 -29.02
N ARG A 444 18.60 -26.20 -30.05
CA ARG A 444 19.58 -25.81 -31.08
C ARG A 444 20.74 -25.00 -30.51
N GLU A 445 20.47 -24.04 -29.62
CA GLU A 445 21.48 -23.14 -29.08
C GLU A 445 22.32 -23.75 -27.95
N THR A 446 21.71 -24.58 -27.11
CA THR A 446 22.37 -25.15 -25.92
C THR A 446 22.88 -26.56 -26.10
N GLY A 447 22.51 -27.24 -27.20
CA GLY A 447 22.81 -28.66 -27.44
C GLY A 447 22.07 -29.62 -26.50
N ARG A 448 21.05 -29.15 -25.77
CA ARG A 448 20.20 -29.96 -24.90
C ARG A 448 19.04 -30.59 -25.68
N SER A 449 18.33 -31.53 -25.04
CA SER A 449 17.10 -32.14 -25.57
C SER A 449 15.99 -31.96 -24.54
N MET A 450 15.49 -30.72 -24.45
CA MET A 450 14.38 -30.34 -23.59
C MET A 450 13.05 -30.44 -24.36
N THR A 451 12.04 -30.97 -23.71
CA THR A 451 10.67 -30.96 -24.22
C THR A 451 10.00 -29.59 -23.98
N PRO A 452 8.95 -29.24 -24.74
CA PRO A 452 8.19 -28.00 -24.51
C PRO A 452 7.64 -27.88 -23.08
N MET A 453 7.29 -29.00 -22.45
CA MET A 453 6.81 -29.05 -21.06
C MET A 453 7.93 -28.79 -20.05
N GLU A 454 9.14 -29.30 -20.29
CA GLU A 454 10.31 -29.01 -19.43
C GLU A 454 10.71 -27.54 -19.52
N VAL A 455 10.61 -26.94 -20.71
CA VAL A 455 10.83 -25.51 -20.91
C VAL A 455 9.77 -24.70 -20.15
N ALA A 456 8.49 -25.06 -20.27
CA ALA A 456 7.40 -24.41 -19.51
C ALA A 456 7.58 -24.54 -17.99
N ASN A 457 7.95 -25.72 -17.49
CA ASN A 457 8.22 -25.92 -16.05
C ASN A 457 9.43 -25.10 -15.58
N GLY A 458 10.49 -25.00 -16.40
CA GLY A 458 11.65 -24.17 -16.09
C GLY A 458 11.28 -22.70 -15.85
N PHE A 459 10.29 -22.17 -16.57
CA PHE A 459 9.81 -20.81 -16.31
C PHE A 459 9.09 -20.67 -14.98
N ILE A 460 8.24 -21.64 -14.62
CA ILE A 460 7.60 -21.68 -13.30
C ILE A 460 8.66 -21.76 -12.20
N ASP A 461 9.71 -22.57 -12.39
CA ASP A 461 10.80 -22.69 -11.43
C ASP A 461 11.56 -21.37 -11.22
N VAL A 462 11.85 -20.64 -12.30
CA VAL A 462 12.50 -19.32 -12.25
C VAL A 462 11.59 -18.27 -11.59
N ALA A 463 10.30 -18.27 -11.92
CA ALA A 463 9.32 -17.38 -11.29
C ALA A 463 9.23 -17.64 -9.78
N ASN A 464 9.10 -18.92 -9.38
CA ASN A 464 9.07 -19.33 -7.98
C ASN A 464 10.37 -19.00 -7.24
N GLU A 465 11.53 -19.10 -7.90
CA GLU A 465 12.81 -18.71 -7.32
C GLU A 465 12.88 -17.21 -7.03
N ALA A 466 12.41 -16.40 -7.96
CA ALA A 466 12.36 -14.95 -7.77
C ALA A 466 11.38 -14.56 -6.64
N MET A 467 10.20 -15.19 -6.58
CA MET A 467 9.22 -14.98 -5.49
C MET A 467 9.74 -15.47 -4.13
N GLY A 468 10.45 -16.60 -4.10
CA GLY A 468 11.05 -17.13 -2.88
C GLY A 468 12.03 -16.15 -2.25
N ARG A 469 12.87 -15.48 -3.06
CA ARG A 469 13.79 -14.44 -2.57
C ARG A 469 13.08 -13.26 -1.92
N LEU A 470 11.88 -12.89 -2.38
CA LEU A 470 11.08 -11.83 -1.77
C LEU A 470 10.56 -12.26 -0.40
N ILE A 471 10.09 -13.51 -0.29
CA ILE A 471 9.66 -14.07 0.99
C ILE A 471 10.85 -14.11 1.97
N CYS A 472 12.03 -14.57 1.54
CA CYS A 472 13.24 -14.51 2.38
C CYS A 472 13.62 -13.08 2.79
N ALA A 473 13.40 -12.08 1.91
CA ALA A 473 13.69 -10.68 2.23
C ALA A 473 12.79 -10.08 3.32
N ILE A 474 11.52 -10.51 3.40
CA ILE A 474 10.60 -10.05 4.47
C ILE A 474 10.62 -10.95 5.72
N THR A 475 11.32 -12.09 5.66
CA THR A 475 11.43 -13.06 6.76
C THR A 475 12.89 -13.19 7.24
N GLU A 476 13.71 -14.00 6.58
CA GLU A 476 15.08 -14.34 6.97
C GLU A 476 15.98 -13.10 7.11
N ALA A 477 15.88 -12.15 6.17
CA ALA A 477 16.66 -10.92 6.23
C ALA A 477 16.27 -10.00 7.42
N ARG A 478 15.10 -10.26 8.03
CA ARG A 478 14.62 -9.61 9.26
C ARG A 478 14.72 -10.53 10.49
N GLY A 479 15.50 -11.61 10.40
CA GLY A 479 15.75 -12.53 11.51
C GLY A 479 14.64 -13.56 11.77
N HIS A 480 13.75 -13.79 10.80
CA HIS A 480 12.66 -14.76 10.92
C HIS A 480 12.89 -16.02 10.07
N ASP A 481 12.76 -17.21 10.69
CA ASP A 481 12.81 -18.49 9.98
C ASP A 481 11.54 -18.70 9.12
N THR A 482 11.71 -18.87 7.81
CA THR A 482 10.61 -19.11 6.85
C THR A 482 9.80 -20.35 7.18
N SER A 483 10.44 -21.44 7.61
CA SER A 483 9.80 -22.73 7.88
C SER A 483 8.82 -22.71 9.07
N ALA A 484 8.97 -21.72 9.96
CA ALA A 484 8.10 -21.50 11.11
C ALA A 484 6.78 -20.78 10.76
N HIS A 485 6.56 -20.42 9.49
CA HIS A 485 5.38 -19.68 9.05
C HIS A 485 4.37 -20.60 8.33
N ASN A 486 3.09 -20.22 8.37
CA ASN A 486 2.09 -20.68 7.42
C ASN A 486 2.11 -19.78 6.17
N LEU A 487 1.83 -20.34 4.98
CA LEU A 487 1.69 -19.56 3.74
C LEU A 487 0.21 -19.25 3.49
N GLY A 488 -0.20 -18.00 3.71
CA GLY A 488 -1.54 -17.51 3.38
C GLY A 488 -1.60 -17.03 1.93
N VAL A 489 -2.42 -17.68 1.11
CA VAL A 489 -2.44 -17.47 -0.35
C VAL A 489 -3.72 -16.75 -0.76
N SER A 490 -3.55 -15.65 -1.49
CA SER A 490 -4.62 -14.87 -2.11
C SER A 490 -4.28 -14.55 -3.58
N GLY A 491 -5.14 -13.79 -4.24
CA GLY A 491 -5.00 -13.45 -5.66
C GLY A 491 -5.42 -14.58 -6.60
N GLY A 492 -5.87 -14.21 -7.80
CA GLY A 492 -6.39 -15.17 -8.79
C GLY A 492 -5.34 -16.17 -9.30
N ALA A 493 -4.05 -15.88 -9.12
CA ALA A 493 -2.95 -16.75 -9.53
C ALA A 493 -2.18 -17.40 -8.36
N GLY A 494 -2.40 -16.99 -7.11
CA GLY A 494 -1.60 -17.44 -5.97
C GLY A 494 -1.58 -18.96 -5.81
N GLY A 495 -2.75 -19.60 -5.96
CA GLY A 495 -2.90 -21.05 -5.85
C GLY A 495 -2.11 -21.84 -6.90
N GLN A 496 -1.74 -21.24 -8.03
CA GLN A 496 -1.00 -21.91 -9.11
C GLN A 496 0.48 -22.18 -8.74
N ASN A 497 1.02 -21.40 -7.81
CA ASN A 497 2.44 -21.42 -7.43
C ASN A 497 2.67 -21.76 -5.95
N ALA A 498 1.63 -21.67 -5.12
CA ALA A 498 1.68 -21.85 -3.67
C ALA A 498 2.43 -23.11 -3.20
N CYS A 499 2.12 -24.29 -3.75
CA CYS A 499 2.72 -25.55 -3.29
C CYS A 499 4.22 -25.65 -3.63
N ASP A 500 4.61 -25.21 -4.82
CA ASP A 500 6.01 -25.22 -5.25
C ASP A 500 6.84 -24.22 -4.43
N LEU A 501 6.25 -23.07 -4.11
CA LEU A 501 6.84 -22.04 -3.27
C LEU A 501 6.98 -22.49 -1.81
N ALA A 502 5.92 -23.07 -1.24
CA ALA A 502 5.94 -23.60 0.12
C ALA A 502 7.00 -24.70 0.27
N LYS A 503 7.12 -25.59 -0.72
CA LYS A 503 8.14 -26.63 -0.73
C LYS A 503 9.56 -26.06 -0.78
N LYS A 504 9.79 -25.01 -1.57
CA LYS A 504 11.11 -24.34 -1.67
C LYS A 504 11.50 -23.66 -0.35
N LEU A 505 10.54 -23.12 0.38
CA LEU A 505 10.74 -22.37 1.63
C LEU A 505 10.58 -23.23 2.90
N ASP A 506 10.44 -24.55 2.73
CA ASP A 506 10.14 -25.51 3.79
C ASP A 506 8.89 -25.21 4.65
N ILE A 507 7.95 -24.43 4.10
CA ILE A 507 6.67 -24.10 4.74
C ILE A 507 5.76 -25.33 4.69
N LYS A 508 5.32 -25.80 5.86
CA LYS A 508 4.57 -27.06 5.99
C LYS A 508 3.08 -26.93 5.70
N ARG A 509 2.52 -25.72 5.79
CA ARG A 509 1.08 -25.48 5.68
C ARG A 509 0.80 -24.31 4.75
N VAL A 510 -0.03 -24.57 3.75
CA VAL A 510 -0.61 -23.56 2.85
C VAL A 510 -2.07 -23.38 3.20
N ILE A 511 -2.50 -22.13 3.36
CA ILE A 511 -3.88 -21.74 3.67
C ILE A 511 -4.43 -21.00 2.44
N ILE A 512 -5.47 -21.55 1.82
CA ILE A 512 -6.15 -20.98 0.65
C ILE A 512 -7.58 -20.69 1.06
N HIS A 513 -8.03 -19.44 0.94
CA HIS A 513 -9.33 -18.98 1.44
C HIS A 513 -10.46 -19.11 0.41
N SER A 514 -11.67 -19.41 0.91
CA SER A 514 -12.98 -19.20 0.25
C SER A 514 -13.93 -18.53 1.26
N GLN A 515 -14.58 -17.41 0.89
CA GLN A 515 -15.23 -16.43 1.81
C GLN A 515 -16.58 -16.88 2.45
N LEU A 516 -16.87 -16.47 3.73
CA LEU A 516 -18.21 -16.26 4.40
C LEU A 516 -18.08 -15.86 5.92
N GLN A 517 -18.85 -14.89 6.50
CA GLN A 517 -18.78 -14.43 7.95
C GLN A 517 -19.96 -13.58 8.59
N GLU A 518 -20.18 -13.57 9.96
CA GLU A 518 -21.15 -12.77 10.84
C GLU A 518 -20.71 -12.48 12.37
N PRO A 519 -21.35 -11.61 13.25
CA PRO A 519 -20.75 -10.85 14.45
C PRO A 519 -21.13 -11.10 15.99
N SER A 520 -20.38 -10.53 17.02
CA SER A 520 -20.70 -10.33 18.52
C SER A 520 -19.66 -9.54 19.46
N SER A 521 -19.95 -9.07 20.74
CA SER A 521 -19.19 -8.08 21.65
C SER A 521 -19.05 -8.33 23.22
N GLU A 522 -18.04 -7.73 23.94
CA GLU A 522 -17.99 -7.19 25.39
C GLU A 522 -16.55 -6.78 25.97
N THR A 523 -16.43 -6.10 27.16
CA THR A 523 -15.33 -5.14 27.60
C THR A 523 -14.80 -5.23 29.07
N LEU A 524 -13.54 -4.78 29.42
CA LEU A 524 -13.04 -4.30 30.76
C LEU A 524 -11.54 -3.81 30.70
N SER A 525 -10.88 -3.11 31.67
CA SER A 525 -11.02 -1.78 32.33
C SER A 525 -9.61 -1.32 32.84
N ALA A 526 -9.53 -0.18 33.55
CA ALA A 526 -8.37 0.69 33.71
C ALA A 526 -7.87 0.86 35.16
N GLU A 527 -6.55 0.79 35.38
CA GLU A 527 -5.87 1.46 36.50
C GLU A 527 -4.35 1.38 36.29
N SER A 528 -3.71 2.44 35.76
CA SER A 528 -2.27 2.82 35.91
C SER A 528 -1.76 3.68 34.73
N MET A 529 -2.23 4.92 34.54
CA MET A 529 -1.73 5.82 33.45
C MET A 529 -1.40 7.31 33.75
N PRO A 530 -1.32 7.87 34.98
CA PRO A 530 -1.45 9.33 35.11
C PRO A 530 -0.28 10.24 34.69
N LYS A 531 0.92 9.73 34.40
CA LYS A 531 2.08 10.60 34.10
C LYS A 531 2.65 10.51 32.68
N ILE A 532 2.29 9.47 31.93
CA ILE A 532 2.48 9.38 30.47
C ILE A 532 1.27 10.03 29.74
N GLN A 533 0.12 10.15 30.42
CA GLN A 533 -1.11 10.76 29.92
C GLN A 533 -0.95 12.21 29.44
N GLN A 534 -0.18 13.08 30.09
CA GLN A 534 -0.27 14.53 29.77
C GLN A 534 0.23 14.91 28.36
N ARG A 535 1.27 14.26 27.82
CA ARG A 535 1.78 14.54 26.46
C ARG A 535 1.06 13.71 25.39
N THR A 536 0.69 12.48 25.73
CA THR A 536 -0.13 11.62 24.86
C THR A 536 -1.54 12.18 24.67
N GLU A 537 -2.12 12.86 25.67
CA GLU A 537 -3.49 13.40 25.58
C GLU A 537 -3.62 14.56 24.60
N SER A 538 -2.56 15.33 24.37
CA SER A 538 -2.55 16.40 23.35
C SER A 538 -2.65 15.82 21.94
N LEU A 539 -1.88 14.76 21.66
CA LEU A 539 -1.91 14.06 20.36
C LEU A 539 -3.19 13.22 20.19
N LYS A 540 -3.67 12.58 21.27
CA LYS A 540 -4.97 11.88 21.29
C LYS A 540 -6.13 12.83 21.06
N SER A 541 -6.11 14.04 21.61
CA SER A 541 -7.17 15.03 21.40
C SER A 541 -7.27 15.46 19.94
N GLU A 542 -6.13 15.64 19.25
CA GLU A 542 -6.10 15.96 17.83
C GLU A 542 -6.60 14.78 16.98
N ALA A 543 -6.12 13.56 17.25
CA ALA A 543 -6.60 12.34 16.59
C ALA A 543 -8.10 12.09 16.87
N LYS A 544 -8.57 12.32 18.10
CA LYS A 544 -9.98 12.21 18.50
C LYS A 544 -10.84 13.23 17.78
N ALA A 545 -10.41 14.48 17.67
CA ALA A 545 -11.13 15.50 16.91
C ALA A 545 -11.25 15.09 15.43
N LYS A 546 -10.18 14.55 14.83
CA LYS A 546 -10.19 14.03 13.45
C LYS A 546 -11.11 12.81 13.28
N LEU A 547 -11.18 11.91 14.26
CA LEU A 547 -12.01 10.69 14.20
C LEU A 547 -13.50 10.99 14.53
N LEU A 548 -13.78 11.90 15.47
CA LEU A 548 -15.14 12.40 15.74
C LEU A 548 -15.70 13.18 14.54
N ALA A 549 -14.87 14.00 13.88
CA ALA A 549 -15.25 14.67 12.63
C ALA A 549 -15.54 13.68 11.48
N GLN A 550 -15.02 12.45 11.59
CA GLN A 550 -15.29 11.34 10.67
C GLN A 550 -16.48 10.47 11.09
N GLY A 551 -17.19 10.82 12.19
CA GLY A 551 -18.40 10.12 12.64
C GLY A 551 -18.16 8.86 13.46
N ILE A 552 -16.95 8.65 13.98
CA ILE A 552 -16.61 7.52 14.86
C ILE A 552 -16.94 7.89 16.31
N ASP A 553 -17.66 7.02 17.03
CA ASP A 553 -17.98 7.25 18.45
C ASP A 553 -16.71 7.32 19.30
N GLY A 554 -16.66 8.26 20.23
CA GLY A 554 -15.49 8.56 21.06
C GLY A 554 -15.07 7.41 21.97
N GLU A 555 -15.98 6.48 22.29
CA GLU A 555 -15.70 5.29 23.10
C GLU A 555 -15.09 4.13 22.27
N ALA A 556 -15.19 4.16 20.94
CA ALA A 556 -14.68 3.11 20.04
C ALA A 556 -13.24 3.35 19.56
N ILE A 557 -12.56 4.38 20.06
CA ILE A 557 -11.22 4.79 19.60
C ILE A 557 -10.15 4.20 20.53
N ARG A 558 -9.35 3.27 20.01
CA ARG A 558 -8.10 2.79 20.63
C ARG A 558 -6.93 3.62 20.13
N TYR A 559 -5.87 3.74 20.92
CA TYR A 559 -4.64 4.42 20.50
C TYR A 559 -3.45 3.50 20.69
N ASP A 560 -2.66 3.32 19.63
CA ASP A 560 -1.36 2.66 19.69
C ASP A 560 -0.26 3.72 19.69
N VAL A 561 0.65 3.65 20.66
CA VAL A 561 1.76 4.61 20.80
C VAL A 561 3.05 3.95 20.36
N TYR A 562 3.83 4.69 19.57
CA TYR A 562 5.13 4.26 19.07
C TYR A 562 6.17 5.35 19.34
N LEU A 563 7.36 4.94 19.75
CA LEU A 563 8.52 5.82 19.86
C LEU A 563 9.58 5.41 18.84
N HIS A 564 10.13 6.37 18.10
CA HIS A 564 11.37 6.16 17.36
C HIS A 564 12.54 6.39 18.30
N LEU A 565 13.29 5.32 18.56
CA LEU A 565 14.38 5.29 19.51
C LEU A 565 15.69 5.01 18.78
N ARG A 566 16.74 5.72 19.18
CA ARG A 566 18.12 5.47 18.71
C ARG A 566 19.11 5.67 19.84
N TYR A 567 20.30 5.08 19.72
CA TYR A 567 21.39 5.44 20.61
C TYR A 567 21.97 6.80 20.24
N GLU A 568 22.36 7.57 21.25
CA GLU A 568 23.06 8.84 21.08
C GLU A 568 24.30 8.71 20.16
N GLY A 569 24.47 9.64 19.23
CA GLY A 569 25.55 9.60 18.24
C GLY A 569 25.44 8.45 17.22
N THR A 570 24.27 7.83 17.10
CA THR A 570 23.93 6.91 16.00
C THR A 570 22.85 7.52 15.10
N GLU A 571 22.78 7.05 13.85
CA GLU A 571 21.81 7.50 12.84
C GLU A 571 20.65 6.50 12.65
N THR A 572 20.77 5.30 13.21
CA THR A 572 19.81 4.20 13.06
C THR A 572 18.75 4.29 14.15
N GLN A 573 17.52 4.59 13.75
CA GLN A 573 16.33 4.61 14.60
C GLN A 573 15.54 3.30 14.44
N LEU A 574 14.98 2.80 15.54
CA LEU A 574 14.02 1.70 15.56
C LEU A 574 12.69 2.20 16.10
N MET A 575 11.60 1.82 15.46
CA MET A 575 10.27 2.07 15.99
C MET A 575 9.92 1.02 17.03
N ILE A 576 9.56 1.47 18.22
CA ILE A 576 9.17 0.62 19.34
C ILE A 576 7.73 0.92 19.72
N HIS A 577 6.87 -0.08 19.53
CA HIS A 577 5.50 -0.08 20.04
C HIS A 577 5.51 -0.06 21.57
N GLU A 578 4.55 0.64 22.17
CA GLU A 578 4.37 0.71 23.62
C GLU A 578 4.31 -0.70 24.23
N PRO A 579 5.31 -1.10 25.04
CA PRO A 579 5.29 -2.41 25.68
C PRO A 579 4.28 -2.41 26.84
N GLU A 580 3.71 -3.57 27.17
CA GLU A 580 2.70 -3.71 28.24
C GLU A 580 3.20 -3.21 29.61
N ASP A 581 4.50 -3.29 29.85
CA ASP A 581 5.16 -2.84 31.08
C ASP A 581 5.59 -1.36 31.04
N GLY A 582 5.40 -0.66 29.91
CA GLY A 582 5.82 0.73 29.69
C GLY A 582 7.33 0.96 29.57
N HIS A 583 8.16 -0.09 29.58
CA HIS A 583 9.63 0.02 29.56
C HIS A 583 10.20 0.06 28.14
N PHE A 584 10.01 1.20 27.47
CA PHE A 584 10.47 1.42 26.08
C PHE A 584 11.94 1.08 25.81
N ARG A 585 12.84 1.31 26.77
CA ARG A 585 14.26 1.00 26.60
C ARG A 585 14.53 -0.50 26.46
N SER A 586 13.87 -1.33 27.27
CA SER A 586 14.06 -2.78 27.20
C SER A 586 13.46 -3.36 25.91
N ALA A 587 12.30 -2.84 25.49
CA ALA A 587 11.70 -3.18 24.21
C ALA A 587 12.61 -2.77 23.03
N PHE A 588 13.20 -1.57 23.09
CA PHE A 588 14.21 -1.11 22.14
C PHE A 588 15.42 -2.03 22.07
N GLU A 589 16.02 -2.38 23.20
CA GLU A 589 17.18 -3.25 23.26
C GLU A 589 16.88 -4.66 22.72
N LYS A 590 15.69 -5.20 23.02
CA LYS A 590 15.23 -6.48 22.48
C LYS A 590 15.08 -6.43 20.96
N GLU A 591 14.45 -5.39 20.42
CA GLU A 591 14.29 -5.22 18.98
C GLU A 591 15.64 -4.94 18.29
N HIS A 592 16.53 -4.17 18.93
CA HIS A 592 17.87 -3.88 18.43
C HIS A 592 18.76 -5.14 18.37
N VAL A 593 18.65 -6.06 19.33
CA VAL A 593 19.30 -7.39 19.24
C VAL A 593 18.67 -8.22 18.14
N LYS A 594 17.34 -8.21 18.01
CA LYS A 594 16.62 -8.99 17.02
C LYS A 594 16.97 -8.56 15.59
N GLU A 595 17.01 -7.26 15.32
CA GLU A 595 17.27 -6.73 13.97
C GLU A 595 18.77 -6.59 13.65
N LEU A 596 19.60 -6.20 14.62
CA LEU A 596 20.99 -5.80 14.37
C LEU A 596 22.03 -6.67 15.10
N ALA A 597 21.60 -7.62 15.93
CA ALA A 597 22.45 -8.54 16.70
C ALA A 597 23.54 -7.83 17.56
N LEU A 598 23.27 -6.61 18.01
CA LEU A 598 24.21 -5.76 18.76
C LEU A 598 23.50 -5.05 19.91
N LEU A 599 24.22 -4.73 20.98
CA LEU A 599 23.82 -3.75 22.00
C LEU A 599 24.98 -2.79 22.28
N PHE A 600 24.64 -1.54 22.61
CA PHE A 600 25.59 -0.58 23.14
C PHE A 600 25.62 -0.64 24.68
N PRO A 601 26.68 -0.15 25.34
CA PRO A 601 26.75 -0.12 26.80
C PRO A 601 25.60 0.68 27.42
N ASP A 602 25.15 0.27 28.62
CA ASP A 602 24.01 0.90 29.31
C ASP A 602 24.19 2.40 29.58
N SER A 603 25.45 2.86 29.66
CA SER A 603 25.81 4.26 29.85
C SER A 603 25.48 5.15 28.65
N LYS A 604 25.25 4.57 27.47
CA LYS A 604 24.94 5.32 26.25
C LYS A 604 23.46 5.71 26.26
N ARG A 605 23.16 7.00 26.08
CA ARG A 605 21.78 7.51 26.12
C ARG A 605 20.98 7.00 24.92
N VAL A 606 19.68 6.79 25.12
CA VAL A 606 18.72 6.51 24.05
C VAL A 606 17.91 7.79 23.83
N LEU A 607 17.91 8.30 22.61
CA LEU A 607 17.20 9.51 22.21
C LEU A 607 15.86 9.13 21.57
N ILE A 608 14.85 9.96 21.79
CA ILE A 608 13.54 9.87 21.15
C ILE A 608 13.54 10.87 20.00
N ASP A 609 13.56 10.40 18.77
CA ASP A 609 13.56 11.26 17.58
C ASP A 609 12.14 11.64 17.14
N ASP A 610 11.17 10.75 17.37
CA ASP A 610 9.77 10.92 16.98
C ASP A 610 8.83 10.24 17.99
N ILE A 611 7.67 10.86 18.21
CA ILE A 611 6.57 10.32 19.02
C ILE A 611 5.36 10.19 18.12
N ARG A 612 4.88 8.96 17.93
CA ARG A 612 3.75 8.67 17.07
C ARG A 612 2.60 8.07 17.85
N VAL A 613 1.39 8.54 17.55
CA VAL A 613 0.14 8.00 18.08
C VAL A 613 -0.76 7.64 16.91
N CYS A 614 -1.11 6.36 16.80
CA CYS A 614 -2.08 5.87 15.83
C CYS A 614 -3.43 5.71 16.53
N GLY A 615 -4.41 6.54 16.15
CA GLY A 615 -5.80 6.38 16.61
C GLY A 615 -6.53 5.38 15.73
N VAL A 616 -6.88 4.22 16.29
CA VAL A 616 -7.64 3.16 15.63
C VAL A 616 -9.09 3.25 16.11
N GLY A 617 -9.98 3.74 15.25
CA GLY A 617 -11.41 3.58 15.45
C GLY A 617 -11.78 2.12 15.18
N ALA A 618 -12.21 1.38 16.20
CA ALA A 618 -12.79 0.06 15.98
C ALA A 618 -14.16 0.26 15.30
N SER A 619 -14.26 -0.10 14.03
CA SER A 619 -15.55 -0.56 13.52
C SER A 619 -15.92 -1.76 14.37
N GLU A 620 -17.04 -1.70 15.09
CA GLU A 620 -17.51 -2.85 15.85
C GLU A 620 -17.49 -4.10 14.95
N HIS A 621 -16.93 -5.17 15.53
CA HIS A 621 -16.76 -6.52 14.97
C HIS A 621 -15.62 -6.74 13.97
N VAL A 622 -14.46 -7.13 14.50
CA VAL A 622 -13.63 -8.15 13.86
C VAL A 622 -14.15 -9.49 14.36
N SER A 623 -14.99 -10.16 13.58
CA SER A 623 -15.43 -11.52 13.90
C SER A 623 -14.22 -12.47 13.82
N GLN A 624 -14.02 -13.24 14.87
CA GLN A 624 -13.00 -14.28 14.97
C GLN A 624 -13.47 -15.53 14.18
N ASP A 625 -13.56 -15.44 12.86
CA ASP A 625 -13.86 -16.62 12.05
C ASP A 625 -12.74 -17.64 12.08
N ASN A 626 -11.54 -17.28 12.54
CA ASN A 626 -10.46 -18.25 12.66
C ASN A 626 -10.84 -19.40 13.58
N ASP A 627 -11.51 -19.15 14.70
CA ASP A 627 -11.87 -20.24 15.60
C ASP A 627 -12.97 -21.13 15.00
N ARG A 628 -13.91 -20.55 14.26
CA ARG A 628 -14.95 -21.30 13.56
C ARG A 628 -14.40 -22.06 12.36
N LEU A 629 -13.66 -21.44 11.45
CA LEU A 629 -13.02 -22.07 10.30
C LEU A 629 -12.03 -23.14 10.76
N ARG A 630 -11.29 -22.88 11.83
CA ARG A 630 -10.43 -23.89 12.47
C ARG A 630 -11.25 -25.06 12.97
N LYS A 631 -12.36 -24.81 13.66
CA LYS A 631 -13.24 -25.86 14.18
C LYS A 631 -13.91 -26.64 13.05
N GLU A 632 -14.42 -25.98 12.02
CA GLU A 632 -14.97 -26.60 10.82
C GLU A 632 -13.91 -27.44 10.09
N LEU A 633 -12.66 -26.97 10.00
CA LEU A 633 -11.55 -27.72 9.41
C LEU A 633 -11.11 -28.90 10.31
N GLU A 634 -11.09 -28.74 11.62
CA GLU A 634 -10.79 -29.80 12.60
C GLU A 634 -11.89 -30.88 12.59
N GLU A 635 -13.14 -30.49 12.35
CA GLU A 635 -14.31 -31.38 12.29
C GLU A 635 -14.59 -31.92 10.88
N ALA A 636 -13.98 -31.35 9.83
CA ALA A 636 -14.18 -31.76 8.45
C ALA A 636 -13.61 -33.16 8.17
N SER A 637 -14.47 -34.09 7.78
CA SER A 637 -14.05 -35.39 7.27
C SER A 637 -13.79 -35.32 5.76
N PHE A 638 -12.54 -35.48 5.34
CA PHE A 638 -12.19 -35.58 3.92
C PHE A 638 -12.52 -36.97 3.38
N VAL A 639 -13.45 -37.03 2.43
CA VAL A 639 -13.78 -38.27 1.72
C VAL A 639 -13.04 -38.29 0.38
N PRO A 640 -12.34 -39.38 0.02
CA PRO A 640 -11.72 -39.50 -1.30
C PRO A 640 -12.78 -39.41 -2.40
N ILE A 641 -12.57 -38.51 -3.37
CA ILE A 641 -13.42 -38.45 -4.56
C ILE A 641 -13.17 -39.71 -5.39
N GLU A 642 -14.21 -40.53 -5.56
CA GLU A 642 -14.14 -41.69 -6.44
C GLU A 642 -14.00 -41.27 -7.90
N ALA A 643 -13.18 -41.98 -8.68
CA ALA A 643 -12.90 -41.63 -10.08
C ALA A 643 -14.15 -41.58 -10.99
N ARG A 644 -15.26 -42.21 -10.58
CA ARG A 644 -16.56 -42.16 -11.25
C ARG A 644 -17.31 -40.84 -11.08
N ASN A 645 -16.98 -40.07 -10.03
CA ASN A 645 -17.59 -38.78 -9.72
C ASN A 645 -16.81 -37.60 -10.35
N ALA A 646 -15.75 -37.89 -11.11
CA ALA A 646 -14.96 -36.87 -11.78
C ALA A 646 -15.70 -36.32 -13.00
N ALA A 647 -16.09 -35.04 -12.97
CA ALA A 647 -16.71 -34.36 -14.10
C ALA A 647 -15.76 -34.17 -15.29
N HIS A 648 -14.45 -34.06 -15.03
CA HIS A 648 -13.43 -33.84 -16.06
C HIS A 648 -12.08 -34.47 -15.65
N LYS A 649 -11.24 -34.81 -16.63
CA LYS A 649 -9.86 -35.31 -16.41
C LYS A 649 -8.88 -34.55 -17.29
N THR A 650 -7.89 -33.92 -16.67
CA THR A 650 -6.78 -33.26 -17.36
C THR A 650 -5.45 -33.98 -17.10
N LYS A 651 -4.49 -33.87 -18.02
CA LYS A 651 -3.12 -34.34 -17.79
C LYS A 651 -2.31 -33.20 -17.18
N LEU A 652 -1.78 -33.43 -16.00
CA LEU A 652 -0.89 -32.49 -15.29
C LEU A 652 0.57 -32.92 -15.44
N TYR A 653 1.45 -31.96 -15.68
CA TYR A 653 2.89 -32.17 -15.64
C TYR A 653 3.48 -31.66 -14.33
N PHE A 654 4.26 -32.52 -13.67
CA PHE A 654 5.10 -32.17 -12.52
C PHE A 654 6.52 -32.65 -12.78
N GLN A 655 7.51 -31.81 -12.52
CA GLN A 655 8.92 -32.19 -12.61
C GLN A 655 9.21 -33.29 -11.57
N HIS A 656 9.80 -34.40 -12.03
CA HIS A 656 10.21 -35.58 -11.23
C HIS A 656 9.44 -35.79 -9.90
N ARG A 657 8.33 -36.54 -9.96
CA ARG A 657 7.97 -37.39 -8.82
C ARG A 657 9.17 -38.32 -8.57
N ALA A 658 9.88 -38.10 -7.48
CA ALA A 658 10.81 -39.07 -6.96
C ALA A 658 10.11 -40.44 -6.93
N LYS A 659 10.80 -41.46 -7.44
CA LYS A 659 10.41 -42.86 -7.29
C LYS A 659 10.01 -43.11 -5.83
N GLY A 660 8.79 -43.59 -5.60
CA GLY A 660 8.41 -44.24 -4.34
C GLY A 660 7.14 -43.70 -3.68
N SER A 661 5.98 -44.11 -4.19
CA SER A 661 4.83 -44.51 -3.37
C SER A 661 3.86 -45.22 -4.31
N ASN A 662 3.71 -46.53 -4.11
CA ASN A 662 2.62 -47.32 -4.68
C ASN A 662 1.28 -46.82 -4.15
#